data_AF-A0A7V4V6V3-F1
#
_entry.id   AF-A0A7V4V6V3-F1
#
_cell.length_a   1.000
_cell.length_b   1.000
_cell.length_c   1.000
_cell.angle_alpha   90.00
_cell.angle_beta   90.00
_cell.angle_gamma   90.00
#
_symmetry.space_group_name_H-M   'P 1'
#
loop_
_entity.id
_entity.type
_entity.pdbx_description
1 polymer ?
#
loop_
_entity_poly.entity_id
_entity_poly.type
_entity_poly.pdbx_seq_one_letter_code
_entity_poly.pdbx_strand_id
1 'polypeptide(L)'
;KNDLVKSDQDINKIYEEIETLKTKNLTYISQLEELKNKKESFKENINSLYNKKQINQQEYDKYKSEICEKQEIVKQKNKLLTEILYKRAKIRNNLSTLTRELQQLHLEENSSKKDIEANKKDLTTTRQELEQISSYLSELETKSSHIKDMISILTKEISDVEKQLSEKRNILEEKNKEFYVLTSKLENANSNFSLFGTNVNNIVKFLDEEKLSISCLPIKMILKISSEQYPLLFSYLGNKLFWFVVEKEEDAKKVIDLLRENSLGFATFIIKEKIDKMSDAEIGYVDEKILSMIDYDKKFSKIIRFLLAKTTFDEDKIKTDFIIHGGKENPAEKIEDFYTLETNLNSVSQEIIKLENEIQSLSKKYQENLEQKNLKEKELFSIEAQIKQLRQQKLQKEEYLTSLLELDKILNTNFEKLQQQLIEVERQIETLNSEIKNLDEEEKTIRKEIDDVIALISKLQSDKVVDEYLKISSDYARVEEQYNNLLSEIETKESLIKTNLEKISLLEKEVEDIAKYKEEVKQKIGEEENSLDSSLKKREILTKEINLVVSELEQKKVEIEQIEENIKNLSLRKEQLQQQINNIEIQKNTLLNSKFNYINWLQEKYSLSLEEAKEMYADSSIKEVDLQQIEKLKKRIDSMGSINLAAPEEYAQLEEKYNLLVTQQQDLIKAQQDLKDTIAKINQQISENFRETFSKVKENFKSLCKILFEGGNADLILTDEDNILEAGIEIMVQPPGKKHQNINLLSGGEKSLVAIALLFSFFMVKPSPVCILDEADAQLDEANVVRFMKLLREFSKDTKFIVITHNTRTMEFLDTLYGITMEELGVSKVIAIKLQHAEVAV
;
A
#
# COMPACT_ATOMS: atom_id res chain seq x y z
N LYS A 1 126.15 55.83 77.36
CA LYS A 1 125.31 56.62 78.31
C LYS A 1 123.96 57.01 77.70
N ASN A 2 123.86 57.34 76.40
CA ASN A 2 122.56 57.49 75.72
C ASN A 2 121.82 56.16 75.45
N ASP A 3 122.50 55.01 75.44
CA ASP A 3 121.83 53.69 75.32
C ASP A 3 121.19 53.18 76.62
N LEU A 4 121.54 53.77 77.76
CA LEU A 4 121.02 53.36 79.08
C LEU A 4 119.66 54.00 79.43
N VAL A 5 119.25 55.06 78.73
CA VAL A 5 117.97 55.78 78.99
C VAL A 5 116.83 55.26 78.12
N LYS A 6 117.12 54.70 76.93
CA LYS A 6 116.12 54.00 76.10
C LYS A 6 115.64 52.68 76.72
N SER A 7 116.55 51.94 77.36
CA SER A 7 116.22 50.63 77.97
C SER A 7 115.20 50.71 79.11
N ASP A 8 115.14 51.82 79.85
CA ASP A 8 114.19 51.98 80.98
C ASP A 8 112.77 52.38 80.51
N GLN A 9 112.62 52.96 79.31
CA GLN A 9 111.30 53.26 78.73
C GLN A 9 110.64 52.02 78.10
N ASP A 10 111.44 51.11 77.55
CA ASP A 10 110.93 49.88 76.91
C ASP A 10 110.46 48.84 77.95
N ILE A 11 111.15 48.73 79.10
CA ILE A 11 110.74 47.84 80.20
C ILE A 11 109.38 48.24 80.80
N ASN A 12 109.12 49.54 81.00
CA ASN A 12 107.87 50.00 81.61
C ASN A 12 106.64 49.74 80.72
N LYS A 13 106.78 49.87 79.39
CA LYS A 13 105.69 49.54 78.45
C LYS A 13 105.33 48.05 78.47
N ILE A 14 106.35 47.18 78.57
CA ILE A 14 106.14 45.74 78.64
C ILE A 14 105.42 45.35 79.94
N TYR A 15 105.72 46.01 81.06
CA TYR A 15 105.01 45.79 82.33
C TYR A 15 103.54 46.21 82.30
N GLU A 16 103.21 47.36 81.71
CA GLU A 16 101.81 47.78 81.51
C GLU A 16 101.03 46.76 80.65
N GLU A 17 101.65 46.24 79.60
CA GLU A 17 101.03 45.24 78.72
C GLU A 17 100.78 43.90 79.45
N ILE A 18 101.70 43.45 80.30
CA ILE A 18 101.53 42.26 81.16
C ILE A 18 100.35 42.43 82.14
N GLU A 19 100.21 43.59 82.80
CA GLU A 19 99.09 43.82 83.73
C GLU A 19 97.73 43.83 83.02
N THR A 20 97.64 44.43 81.84
CA THR A 20 96.38 44.43 81.06
C THR A 20 95.97 43.03 80.60
N LEU A 21 96.93 42.13 80.33
CA LEU A 21 96.65 40.73 79.99
C LEU A 21 96.26 39.91 81.24
N LYS A 22 96.90 40.15 82.39
CA LYS A 22 96.54 39.48 83.66
C LYS A 22 95.13 39.84 84.12
N THR A 23 94.73 41.11 84.03
CA THR A 23 93.37 41.57 84.34
C THR A 23 92.31 40.98 83.40
N LYS A 24 92.59 40.92 82.08
CA LYS A 24 91.71 40.26 81.11
C LYS A 24 91.53 38.76 81.39
N ASN A 25 92.59 38.06 81.78
CA ASN A 25 92.49 36.65 82.14
C ASN A 25 91.66 36.41 83.40
N LEU A 26 91.79 37.26 84.43
CA LEU A 26 90.94 37.17 85.63
C LEU A 26 89.46 37.31 85.29
N THR A 27 89.09 38.24 84.39
CA THR A 27 87.70 38.34 83.90
C THR A 27 87.24 37.11 83.12
N TYR A 28 88.10 36.50 82.28
CA TYR A 28 87.72 35.28 81.54
C TYR A 28 87.61 34.04 82.44
N ILE A 29 88.42 33.94 83.50
CA ILE A 29 88.32 32.87 84.51
C ILE A 29 86.99 32.95 85.25
N SER A 30 86.58 34.15 85.68
CA SER A 30 85.28 34.36 86.34
C SER A 30 84.10 34.01 85.41
N GLN A 31 84.16 34.40 84.13
CA GLN A 31 83.14 34.03 83.14
C GLN A 31 83.10 32.52 82.89
N LEU A 32 84.24 31.84 82.90
CA LEU A 32 84.31 30.38 82.74
C LEU A 32 83.66 29.61 83.90
N GLU A 33 83.84 30.07 85.13
CA GLU A 33 83.18 29.45 86.29
C GLU A 33 81.66 29.56 86.18
N GLU A 34 81.14 30.70 85.74
CA GLU A 34 79.70 30.89 85.53
C GLU A 34 79.15 29.98 84.41
N LEU A 35 79.88 29.85 83.30
CA LEU A 35 79.52 28.96 82.20
C LEU A 35 79.59 27.47 82.59
N LYS A 36 80.58 27.07 83.39
CA LYS A 36 80.72 25.69 83.91
C LYS A 36 79.58 25.31 84.85
N ASN A 37 79.12 26.24 85.70
CA ASN A 37 77.95 26.02 86.54
C ASN A 37 76.66 25.88 85.71
N LYS A 38 76.48 26.72 84.68
CA LYS A 38 75.35 26.58 83.73
C LYS A 38 75.39 25.21 83.04
N LYS A 39 76.57 24.71 82.65
CA LYS A 39 76.75 23.42 81.97
C LYS A 39 76.26 22.24 82.81
N GLU A 40 76.51 22.23 84.13
CA GLU A 40 76.01 21.18 85.00
C GLU A 40 74.47 21.16 85.06
N SER A 41 73.83 22.33 85.18
CA SER A 41 72.36 22.43 85.19
C SER A 41 71.70 21.96 83.89
N PHE A 42 72.29 22.27 82.74
CA PHE A 42 71.79 21.81 81.44
C PHE A 42 71.99 20.28 81.26
N LYS A 43 73.10 19.73 81.76
CA LYS A 43 73.38 18.29 81.70
C LYS A 43 72.37 17.47 82.51
N GLU A 44 71.99 17.93 83.70
CA GLU A 44 70.93 17.29 84.50
C GLU A 44 69.57 17.34 83.80
N ASN A 45 69.23 18.48 83.18
CA ASN A 45 67.99 18.64 82.44
C ASN A 45 67.92 17.72 81.21
N ILE A 46 69.02 17.62 80.43
CA ILE A 46 69.14 16.70 79.29
C ILE A 46 68.95 15.24 79.72
N ASN A 47 69.59 14.81 80.80
CA ASN A 47 69.44 13.43 81.29
C ASN A 47 68.00 13.14 81.73
N SER A 48 67.34 14.11 82.38
CA SER A 48 65.95 13.96 82.80
C SER A 48 64.98 13.87 81.62
N LEU A 49 65.19 14.68 80.58
CA LEU A 49 64.39 14.68 79.35
C LEU A 49 64.68 13.45 78.49
N TYR A 50 65.93 12.98 78.45
CA TYR A 50 66.32 11.76 77.74
C TYR A 50 65.60 10.52 78.28
N ASN A 51 65.57 10.35 79.61
CA ASN A 51 64.89 9.23 80.24
C ASN A 51 63.38 9.26 79.99
N LYS A 52 62.75 10.44 80.09
CA LYS A 52 61.33 10.62 79.78
C LYS A 52 61.04 10.36 78.29
N LYS A 53 61.91 10.82 77.40
CA LYS A 53 61.81 10.59 75.95
C LYS A 53 61.87 9.09 75.64
N GLN A 54 62.80 8.35 76.25
CA GLN A 54 63.00 6.93 75.97
C GLN A 54 61.80 6.06 76.41
N ILE A 55 61.17 6.38 77.55
CA ILE A 55 59.97 5.70 78.04
C ILE A 55 58.79 5.94 77.08
N ASN A 56 58.52 7.20 76.74
CA ASN A 56 57.39 7.55 75.88
C ASN A 56 57.63 7.14 74.41
N GLN A 57 58.89 6.99 73.97
CA GLN A 57 59.23 6.53 72.63
C GLN A 57 58.75 5.11 72.36
N GLN A 58 58.88 4.19 73.33
CA GLN A 58 58.44 2.81 73.16
C GLN A 58 56.92 2.70 72.99
N GLU A 59 56.15 3.48 73.74
CA GLU A 59 54.69 3.52 73.56
C GLU A 59 54.30 4.23 72.26
N TYR A 60 54.97 5.33 71.92
CA TYR A 60 54.76 6.03 70.65
C TYR A 60 55.03 5.12 69.44
N ASP A 61 56.09 4.33 69.45
CA ASP A 61 56.43 3.41 68.37
C ASP A 61 55.38 2.28 68.22
N LYS A 62 54.77 1.81 69.33
CA LYS A 62 53.62 0.90 69.28
C LYS A 62 52.40 1.54 68.64
N TYR A 63 52.00 2.73 69.09
CA TYR A 63 50.88 3.46 68.50
C TYR A 63 51.10 3.75 67.02
N LYS A 64 52.32 4.12 66.63
CA LYS A 64 52.69 4.35 65.24
C LYS A 64 52.57 3.09 64.38
N SER A 65 52.98 1.92 64.92
CA SER A 65 52.81 0.64 64.25
C SER A 65 51.33 0.28 64.06
N GLU A 66 50.50 0.42 65.11
CA GLU A 66 49.06 0.16 65.04
C GLU A 66 48.34 1.09 64.06
N ILE A 67 48.72 2.37 64.02
CA ILE A 67 48.19 3.34 63.05
C ILE A 67 48.57 2.92 61.62
N CYS A 68 49.81 2.52 61.37
CA CYS A 68 50.23 2.02 60.05
C CYS A 68 49.41 0.79 59.61
N GLU A 69 49.23 -0.20 60.48
CA GLU A 69 48.42 -1.38 60.18
C GLU A 69 46.97 -1.02 59.83
N LYS A 70 46.34 -0.13 60.60
CA LYS A 70 44.97 0.33 60.31
C LYS A 70 44.90 1.15 59.01
N GLN A 71 45.89 1.97 58.71
CA GLN A 71 45.98 2.69 57.44
C GLN A 71 46.13 1.73 56.24
N GLU A 72 46.85 0.62 56.41
CA GLU A 72 46.94 -0.45 55.42
C GLU A 72 45.56 -1.08 55.14
N ILE A 73 44.79 -1.37 56.19
CA ILE A 73 43.42 -1.89 56.09
C ILE A 73 42.51 -0.91 55.33
N VAL A 74 42.57 0.39 55.66
CA VAL A 74 41.82 1.44 54.95
C VAL A 74 42.20 1.48 53.47
N LYS A 75 43.49 1.37 53.11
CA LYS A 75 43.93 1.30 51.71
C LYS A 75 43.37 0.08 50.99
N GLN A 76 43.39 -1.10 51.61
CA GLN A 76 42.85 -2.32 51.02
C GLN A 76 41.33 -2.24 50.81
N LYS A 77 40.58 -1.75 51.80
CA LYS A 77 39.13 -1.57 51.69
C LYS A 77 38.75 -0.52 50.64
N ASN A 78 39.51 0.57 50.53
CA ASN A 78 39.30 1.56 49.47
C ASN A 78 39.54 0.99 48.06
N LYS A 79 40.53 0.11 47.87
CA LYS A 79 40.70 -0.60 46.59
C LYS A 79 39.47 -1.45 46.25
N LEU A 80 38.99 -2.24 47.22
CA LEU A 80 37.78 -3.05 47.05
C LEU A 80 36.55 -2.18 46.71
N LEU A 81 36.39 -1.05 47.40
CA LEU A 81 35.33 -0.07 47.12
C LEU A 81 35.41 0.46 45.69
N THR A 82 36.60 0.81 45.20
CA THR A 82 36.76 1.26 43.80
C THR A 82 36.41 0.19 42.77
N GLU A 83 36.72 -1.08 43.04
CA GLU A 83 36.33 -2.19 42.17
C GLU A 83 34.80 -2.39 42.11
N ILE A 84 34.12 -2.32 43.27
CA ILE A 84 32.65 -2.39 43.36
C ILE A 84 32.01 -1.23 42.60
N LEU A 85 32.52 0.00 42.79
CA LEU A 85 32.03 1.18 42.08
C LEU A 85 32.18 1.04 40.56
N TYR A 86 33.32 0.51 40.10
CA TYR A 86 33.56 0.26 38.68
C TYR A 86 32.61 -0.81 38.12
N LYS A 87 32.44 -1.95 38.80
CA LYS A 87 31.50 -3.00 38.42
C LYS A 87 30.07 -2.47 38.32
N ARG A 88 29.63 -1.71 39.32
CA ARG A 88 28.30 -1.10 39.34
C ARG A 88 28.11 -0.11 38.19
N ALA A 89 29.09 0.73 37.89
CA ALA A 89 29.03 1.66 36.76
C ALA A 89 28.87 0.92 35.42
N LYS A 90 29.63 -0.18 35.23
CA LYS A 90 29.51 -1.04 34.05
C LYS A 90 28.12 -1.65 33.91
N ILE A 91 27.57 -2.23 34.98
CA ILE A 91 26.22 -2.82 34.98
C ILE A 91 25.15 -1.74 34.71
N ARG A 92 25.29 -0.55 35.30
CA ARG A 92 24.33 0.55 35.11
C ARG A 92 24.29 1.05 33.66
N ASN A 93 25.44 1.08 32.99
CA ASN A 93 25.50 1.39 31.56
C ASN A 93 24.79 0.31 30.73
N ASN A 94 25.04 -0.97 31.00
CA ASN A 94 24.35 -2.08 30.33
C ASN A 94 22.83 -2.06 30.55
N LEU A 95 22.39 -1.72 31.77
CA LEU A 95 20.97 -1.51 32.07
C LEU A 95 20.39 -0.38 31.24
N SER A 96 21.10 0.74 31.10
CA SER A 96 20.61 1.87 30.28
C SER A 96 20.43 1.49 28.81
N THR A 97 21.34 0.67 28.26
CA THR A 97 21.23 0.19 26.87
C THR A 97 20.08 -0.79 26.70
N LEU A 98 19.95 -1.77 27.60
CA LEU A 98 18.85 -2.75 27.57
C LEU A 98 17.49 -2.08 27.80
N THR A 99 17.42 -1.06 28.68
CA THR A 99 16.17 -0.31 28.91
C THR A 99 15.73 0.44 27.66
N ARG A 100 16.67 1.00 26.90
CA ARG A 100 16.37 1.66 25.62
C ARG A 100 15.90 0.65 24.56
N GLU A 101 16.55 -0.51 24.50
CA GLU A 101 16.15 -1.61 23.63
C GLU A 101 14.74 -2.10 23.95
N LEU A 102 14.42 -2.31 25.23
CA LEU A 102 13.09 -2.68 25.71
C LEU A 102 12.02 -1.65 25.30
N GLN A 103 12.31 -0.35 25.43
CA GLN A 103 11.40 0.70 24.98
C GLN A 103 11.15 0.65 23.48
N GLN A 104 12.18 0.40 22.67
CA GLN A 104 12.03 0.24 21.24
C GLN A 104 11.19 -0.98 20.88
N LEU A 105 11.45 -2.13 21.50
CA LEU A 105 10.70 -3.36 21.29
C LEU A 105 9.21 -3.19 21.65
N HIS A 106 8.87 -2.46 22.73
CA HIS A 106 7.47 -2.16 23.04
C HIS A 106 6.80 -1.25 22.00
N LEU A 107 7.52 -0.32 21.38
CA LEU A 107 6.98 0.49 20.29
C LEU A 107 6.66 -0.39 19.07
N GLU A 108 7.58 -1.29 18.72
CA GLU A 108 7.41 -2.28 17.64
C GLU A 108 6.28 -3.28 17.94
N GLU A 109 6.08 -3.65 19.21
CA GLU A 109 5.00 -4.53 19.64
C GLU A 109 3.64 -3.85 19.44
N ASN A 110 3.55 -2.58 19.81
CA ASN A 110 2.32 -1.81 19.66
C ASN A 110 1.97 -1.52 18.19
N SER A 111 2.96 -1.28 17.32
CA SER A 111 2.69 -1.16 15.89
C SER A 111 2.23 -2.50 15.30
N SER A 112 2.92 -3.59 15.63
CA SER A 112 2.56 -4.93 15.15
C SER A 112 1.15 -5.35 15.59
N LYS A 113 0.73 -5.01 16.82
CA LYS A 113 -0.65 -5.24 17.29
C LYS A 113 -1.68 -4.51 16.42
N LYS A 114 -1.43 -3.25 16.07
CA LYS A 114 -2.32 -2.46 15.21
C LYS A 114 -2.43 -3.06 13.82
N ASP A 115 -1.32 -3.52 13.26
CA ASP A 115 -1.29 -4.15 11.94
C ASP A 115 -2.07 -5.48 11.93
N ILE A 116 -1.94 -6.28 13.00
CA ILE A 116 -2.74 -7.51 13.18
C ILE A 116 -4.24 -7.18 13.29
N GLU A 117 -4.62 -6.16 14.05
CA GLU A 117 -6.03 -5.75 14.18
C GLU A 117 -6.61 -5.24 12.85
N ALA A 118 -5.85 -4.45 12.10
CA ALA A 118 -6.24 -3.99 10.77
C ALA A 118 -6.45 -5.16 9.81
N ASN A 119 -5.47 -6.09 9.75
CA ASN A 119 -5.57 -7.26 8.88
C ASN A 119 -6.72 -8.20 9.26
N LYS A 120 -7.01 -8.37 10.56
CA LYS A 120 -8.18 -9.12 11.03
C LYS A 120 -9.49 -8.47 10.61
N LYS A 121 -9.57 -7.13 10.62
CA LYS A 121 -10.73 -6.40 10.13
C LYS A 121 -10.91 -6.65 8.64
N ASP A 122 -9.86 -6.52 7.84
CA ASP A 122 -9.92 -6.75 6.39
C ASP A 122 -10.29 -8.20 6.02
N LEU A 123 -9.80 -9.18 6.81
CA LEU A 123 -10.19 -10.59 6.69
C LEU A 123 -11.69 -10.81 6.93
N THR A 124 -12.25 -10.16 7.94
CA THR A 124 -13.67 -10.31 8.28
C THR A 124 -14.57 -9.66 7.23
N THR A 125 -14.23 -8.45 6.76
CA THR A 125 -14.97 -7.80 5.66
C THR A 125 -14.88 -8.59 4.36
N THR A 126 -13.71 -9.09 3.98
CA THR A 126 -13.53 -9.87 2.74
C THR A 126 -14.31 -11.18 2.78
N ARG A 127 -14.36 -11.86 3.94
CA ARG A 127 -15.20 -13.06 4.12
C ARG A 127 -16.69 -12.76 3.97
N GLN A 128 -17.18 -11.68 4.56
CA GLN A 128 -18.58 -11.27 4.45
C GLN A 128 -18.96 -10.95 3.00
N GLU A 129 -18.10 -10.24 2.27
CA GLU A 129 -18.31 -9.95 0.84
C GLU A 129 -18.34 -11.24 0.01
N LEU A 130 -17.47 -12.21 0.29
CA LEU A 130 -17.48 -13.51 -0.40
C LEU A 130 -18.75 -14.32 -0.11
N GLU A 131 -19.26 -14.30 1.12
CA GLU A 131 -20.54 -14.92 1.46
C GLU A 131 -21.71 -14.26 0.70
N GLN A 132 -21.72 -12.93 0.60
CA GLN A 132 -22.72 -12.18 -0.18
C GLN A 132 -22.63 -12.52 -1.68
N ILE A 133 -21.44 -12.52 -2.27
CA ILE A 133 -21.24 -12.87 -3.68
C ILE A 133 -21.66 -14.33 -3.94
N SER A 134 -21.31 -15.26 -3.05
CA SER A 134 -21.63 -16.68 -3.22
C SER A 134 -23.13 -16.97 -3.11
N SER A 135 -23.84 -16.31 -2.19
CA SER A 135 -25.30 -16.41 -2.09
C SER A 135 -26.00 -15.87 -3.35
N TYR A 136 -25.61 -14.68 -3.82
CA TYR A 136 -26.18 -14.09 -5.02
C TYR A 136 -25.88 -14.92 -6.29
N LEU A 137 -24.68 -15.49 -6.40
CA LEU A 137 -24.35 -16.44 -7.46
C LEU A 137 -25.26 -17.66 -7.47
N SER A 138 -25.56 -18.24 -6.31
CA SER A 138 -26.46 -19.40 -6.20
C SER A 138 -27.88 -19.05 -6.66
N GLU A 139 -28.38 -17.88 -6.29
CA GLU A 139 -29.69 -17.39 -6.76
C GLU A 139 -29.74 -17.20 -8.28
N LEU A 140 -28.68 -16.68 -8.90
CA LEU A 140 -28.63 -16.52 -10.36
C LEU A 140 -28.47 -17.85 -11.08
N GLU A 141 -27.69 -18.79 -10.55
CA GLU A 141 -27.51 -20.13 -11.12
C GLU A 141 -28.82 -20.92 -11.11
N THR A 142 -29.60 -20.84 -10.03
CA THR A 142 -30.93 -21.47 -9.96
C THR A 142 -31.91 -20.86 -10.96
N LYS A 143 -31.93 -19.51 -11.09
CA LYS A 143 -32.71 -18.82 -12.12
C LYS A 143 -32.29 -19.21 -13.54
N SER A 144 -30.99 -19.32 -13.81
CA SER A 144 -30.46 -19.74 -15.11
C SER A 144 -30.89 -21.18 -15.46
N SER A 145 -30.81 -22.11 -14.50
CA SER A 145 -31.29 -23.48 -14.68
C SER A 145 -32.77 -23.51 -15.03
N HIS A 146 -33.60 -22.77 -14.29
CA HIS A 146 -35.04 -22.72 -14.53
C HIS A 146 -35.38 -22.19 -15.93
N ILE A 147 -34.69 -21.13 -16.39
CA ILE A 147 -34.90 -20.58 -17.73
C ILE A 147 -34.45 -21.57 -18.81
N LYS A 148 -33.35 -22.30 -18.61
CA LYS A 148 -32.92 -23.36 -19.54
C LYS A 148 -33.98 -24.46 -19.68
N ASP A 149 -34.58 -24.87 -18.56
CA ASP A 149 -35.67 -25.84 -18.58
C ASP A 149 -36.88 -25.31 -19.37
N MET A 150 -37.28 -24.06 -19.16
CA MET A 150 -38.36 -23.42 -19.94
C MET A 150 -38.05 -23.36 -21.44
N ILE A 151 -36.83 -23.00 -21.83
CA ILE A 151 -36.40 -22.96 -23.24
C ILE A 151 -36.47 -24.37 -23.84
N SER A 152 -36.09 -25.40 -23.09
CA SER A 152 -36.16 -26.80 -23.56
C SER A 152 -37.61 -27.23 -23.82
N ILE A 153 -38.55 -26.84 -22.96
CA ILE A 153 -39.98 -27.11 -23.11
C ILE A 153 -40.51 -26.40 -24.36
N LEU A 154 -40.27 -25.09 -24.49
CA LEU A 154 -40.69 -24.30 -25.65
C LEU A 154 -40.10 -24.85 -26.95
N THR A 155 -38.85 -25.29 -26.95
CA THR A 155 -38.20 -25.88 -28.13
C THR A 155 -38.90 -27.17 -28.57
N LYS A 156 -39.33 -27.99 -27.60
CA LYS A 156 -40.11 -29.20 -27.88
C LYS A 156 -41.49 -28.86 -28.46
N GLU A 157 -42.20 -27.90 -27.87
CA GLU A 157 -43.50 -27.45 -28.37
C GLU A 157 -43.42 -26.87 -29.79
N ILE A 158 -42.39 -26.06 -30.07
CA ILE A 158 -42.15 -25.50 -31.42
C ILE A 158 -41.97 -26.63 -32.44
N SER A 159 -41.13 -27.63 -32.13
CA SER A 159 -40.92 -28.80 -33.00
C SER A 159 -42.22 -29.57 -33.24
N ASP A 160 -43.06 -29.76 -32.22
CA ASP A 160 -44.32 -30.49 -32.35
C ASP A 160 -45.33 -29.71 -33.22
N VAL A 161 -45.42 -28.39 -33.04
CA VAL A 161 -46.27 -27.52 -33.89
C VAL A 161 -45.75 -27.47 -35.34
N GLU A 162 -44.42 -27.45 -35.54
CA GLU A 162 -43.80 -27.45 -36.86
C GLU A 162 -44.10 -28.74 -37.64
N LYS A 163 -44.05 -29.90 -36.97
CA LYS A 163 -44.49 -31.18 -37.54
C LYS A 163 -45.95 -31.13 -37.98
N GLN A 164 -46.84 -30.68 -37.10
CA GLN A 164 -48.28 -30.55 -37.42
C GLN A 164 -48.51 -29.61 -38.61
N LEU A 165 -47.79 -28.49 -38.69
CA LEU A 165 -47.85 -27.56 -39.81
C LEU A 165 -47.41 -28.22 -41.12
N SER A 166 -46.31 -28.98 -41.12
CA SER A 166 -45.83 -29.69 -42.31
C SER A 166 -46.83 -30.73 -42.81
N GLU A 167 -47.40 -31.53 -41.90
CA GLU A 167 -48.42 -32.54 -42.22
C GLU A 167 -49.64 -31.88 -42.85
N LYS A 168 -50.15 -30.79 -42.24
CA LYS A 168 -51.32 -30.07 -42.74
C LYS A 168 -51.07 -29.37 -44.08
N ARG A 169 -49.87 -28.82 -44.30
CA ARG A 169 -49.48 -28.21 -45.59
C ARG A 169 -49.41 -29.24 -46.71
N ASN A 170 -48.89 -30.43 -46.44
CA ASN A 170 -48.85 -31.52 -47.44
C ASN A 170 -50.26 -31.94 -47.85
N ILE A 171 -51.18 -32.10 -46.88
CA ILE A 171 -52.59 -32.42 -47.14
C ILE A 171 -53.26 -31.31 -47.97
N LEU A 172 -53.00 -30.04 -47.63
CA LEU A 172 -53.51 -28.90 -48.39
C LEU A 172 -53.00 -28.91 -49.85
N GLU A 173 -51.74 -29.26 -50.08
CA GLU A 173 -51.17 -29.35 -51.44
C GLU A 173 -51.82 -30.47 -52.26
N GLU A 174 -52.07 -31.64 -51.65
CA GLU A 174 -52.81 -32.73 -52.29
C GLU A 174 -54.24 -32.32 -52.66
N LYS A 175 -54.94 -31.63 -51.74
CA LYS A 175 -56.29 -31.13 -51.96
C LYS A 175 -56.37 -30.04 -53.03
N ASN A 176 -55.37 -29.16 -53.10
CA ASN A 176 -55.27 -28.16 -54.16
C ASN A 176 -55.01 -28.79 -55.54
N LYS A 177 -54.20 -29.85 -55.62
CA LYS A 177 -54.02 -30.64 -56.85
C LYS A 177 -55.34 -31.29 -57.28
N GLU A 178 -56.07 -31.89 -56.34
CA GLU A 178 -57.40 -32.46 -56.56
C GLU A 178 -58.37 -31.41 -57.11
N PHE A 179 -58.43 -30.24 -56.47
CA PHE A 179 -59.26 -29.11 -56.89
C PHE A 179 -58.94 -28.63 -58.32
N TYR A 180 -57.66 -28.48 -58.66
CA TYR A 180 -57.23 -28.06 -60.01
C TYR A 180 -57.64 -29.08 -61.10
N VAL A 181 -57.49 -30.37 -60.81
CA VAL A 181 -57.93 -31.44 -61.73
C VAL A 181 -59.45 -31.41 -61.92
N LEU A 182 -60.22 -31.21 -60.85
CA LEU A 182 -61.67 -31.10 -60.95
C LEU A 182 -62.10 -29.83 -61.72
N THR A 183 -61.42 -28.71 -61.50
CA THR A 183 -61.69 -27.43 -62.18
C THR A 183 -61.46 -27.56 -63.69
N SER A 184 -60.31 -28.10 -64.11
CA SER A 184 -60.01 -28.31 -65.52
C SER A 184 -60.96 -29.31 -66.21
N LYS A 185 -61.44 -30.33 -65.49
CA LYS A 185 -62.49 -31.24 -65.99
C LYS A 185 -63.82 -30.50 -66.20
N LEU A 186 -64.20 -29.62 -65.28
CA LEU A 186 -65.41 -28.81 -65.40
C LEU A 186 -65.32 -27.78 -66.54
N GLU A 187 -64.19 -27.12 -66.72
CA GLU A 187 -63.98 -26.17 -67.83
C GLU A 187 -64.11 -26.85 -69.21
N ASN A 188 -63.55 -28.05 -69.34
CA ASN A 188 -63.70 -28.88 -70.54
C ASN A 188 -65.14 -29.36 -70.75
N ALA A 189 -65.89 -29.63 -69.69
CA ALA A 189 -67.31 -29.96 -69.80
C ALA A 189 -68.17 -28.74 -70.18
N ASN A 190 -67.84 -27.55 -69.67
CA ASN A 190 -68.54 -26.29 -69.94
C ASN A 190 -68.41 -25.83 -71.40
N SER A 191 -67.23 -25.97 -72.01
CA SER A 191 -67.01 -25.61 -73.42
C SER A 191 -67.90 -26.44 -74.35
N ASN A 192 -68.07 -27.74 -74.06
CA ASN A 192 -68.99 -28.63 -74.75
C ASN A 192 -70.47 -28.29 -74.51
N PHE A 193 -70.82 -27.74 -73.35
CA PHE A 193 -72.20 -27.35 -73.01
C PHE A 193 -72.66 -26.07 -73.73
N SER A 194 -71.75 -25.14 -74.03
CA SER A 194 -72.06 -23.86 -74.68
C SER A 194 -72.55 -23.97 -76.13
N LEU A 195 -72.27 -25.09 -76.81
CA LEU A 195 -72.71 -25.40 -78.18
C LEU A 195 -74.23 -25.74 -78.28
N PHE A 196 -74.92 -25.96 -77.16
CA PHE A 196 -76.34 -26.37 -77.16
C PHE A 196 -77.33 -25.19 -77.29
N GLY A 197 -77.00 -24.02 -76.74
CA GLY A 197 -77.88 -22.84 -76.81
C GLY A 197 -77.93 -22.17 -78.18
N THR A 198 -76.85 -22.28 -78.96
CA THR A 198 -76.72 -21.76 -80.33
C THR A 198 -77.49 -22.59 -81.35
N ASN A 199 -77.65 -23.90 -81.15
CA ASN A 199 -78.40 -24.77 -82.07
C ASN A 199 -79.89 -24.40 -82.16
N VAL A 200 -80.56 -24.03 -81.07
CA VAL A 200 -81.99 -23.68 -81.09
C VAL A 200 -82.26 -22.39 -81.89
N ASN A 201 -81.42 -21.37 -81.71
CA ASN A 201 -81.55 -20.11 -82.45
C ASN A 201 -81.21 -20.26 -83.95
N ASN A 202 -80.26 -21.13 -84.28
CA ASN A 202 -79.90 -21.42 -85.67
C ASN A 202 -81.03 -22.15 -86.41
N ILE A 203 -81.70 -23.11 -85.75
CA ILE A 203 -82.86 -23.82 -86.32
C ILE A 203 -84.04 -22.86 -86.54
N VAL A 204 -84.33 -21.96 -85.59
CA VAL A 204 -85.42 -20.97 -85.74
C VAL A 204 -85.13 -19.97 -86.87
N LYS A 205 -83.90 -19.43 -86.96
CA LYS A 205 -83.52 -18.53 -88.06
C LYS A 205 -83.63 -19.21 -89.42
N PHE A 206 -83.18 -20.46 -89.54
CA PHE A 206 -83.24 -21.20 -90.80
C PHE A 206 -84.67 -21.46 -91.26
N LEU A 207 -85.58 -21.78 -90.32
CA LEU A 207 -87.01 -21.98 -90.62
C LEU A 207 -87.73 -20.68 -91.03
N ASP A 208 -87.34 -19.53 -90.47
CA ASP A 208 -87.89 -18.21 -90.86
C ASP A 208 -87.40 -17.77 -92.26
N GLU A 209 -86.17 -18.13 -92.65
CA GLU A 209 -85.57 -17.75 -93.94
C GLU A 209 -86.16 -18.52 -95.15
N GLU A 210 -86.56 -19.80 -94.99
CA GLU A 210 -87.09 -20.63 -96.09
C GLU A 210 -88.59 -20.40 -96.42
N LYS A 211 -89.32 -19.54 -95.69
CA LYS A 211 -90.77 -19.28 -95.86
C LYS A 211 -91.62 -20.56 -95.98
N LEU A 212 -91.28 -21.59 -95.23
CA LEU A 212 -92.08 -22.80 -95.13
C LEU A 212 -93.35 -22.47 -94.31
N SER A 213 -94.52 -22.80 -94.84
CA SER A 213 -95.80 -22.70 -94.11
C SER A 213 -95.94 -23.85 -93.09
N ILE A 214 -94.92 -24.06 -92.26
CA ILE A 214 -94.87 -25.12 -91.24
C ILE A 214 -94.81 -24.43 -89.87
N SER A 215 -95.83 -24.66 -89.04
CA SER A 215 -95.86 -24.12 -87.67
C SER A 215 -94.97 -24.97 -86.75
N CYS A 216 -93.71 -24.57 -86.58
CA CYS A 216 -92.74 -25.19 -85.68
C CYS A 216 -92.23 -24.16 -84.66
N LEU A 217 -92.56 -24.32 -83.37
CA LEU A 217 -92.23 -23.35 -82.32
C LEU A 217 -91.46 -24.00 -81.17
N PRO A 218 -90.32 -23.44 -80.71
CA PRO A 218 -89.60 -23.96 -79.55
C PRO A 218 -90.37 -23.65 -78.25
N ILE A 219 -90.38 -24.60 -77.32
CA ILE A 219 -91.10 -24.50 -76.04
C ILE A 219 -90.63 -23.31 -75.20
N LYS A 220 -89.34 -22.99 -75.25
CA LYS A 220 -88.77 -21.77 -74.64
C LYS A 220 -89.47 -20.48 -75.10
N MET A 221 -89.90 -20.37 -76.36
CA MET A 221 -90.65 -19.20 -76.85
C MET A 221 -92.12 -19.22 -76.43
N ILE A 222 -92.71 -20.40 -76.25
CA ILE A 222 -94.10 -20.57 -75.82
C ILE A 222 -94.29 -20.14 -74.34
N LEU A 223 -93.29 -20.39 -73.49
CA LEU A 223 -93.34 -20.19 -72.03
C LEU A 223 -92.93 -18.78 -71.54
N LYS A 224 -92.62 -17.83 -72.43
CA LYS A 224 -92.24 -16.42 -72.14
C LYS A 224 -91.47 -16.22 -70.81
N ILE A 225 -90.34 -16.92 -70.67
CA ILE A 225 -89.60 -17.02 -69.40
C ILE A 225 -88.76 -15.75 -69.13
N SER A 226 -88.84 -15.18 -67.92
CA SER A 226 -87.97 -14.07 -67.47
C SER A 226 -86.61 -14.56 -66.93
N SER A 227 -85.60 -13.69 -66.89
CA SER A 227 -84.23 -14.04 -66.45
C SER A 227 -84.13 -14.55 -65.01
N GLU A 228 -85.01 -14.10 -64.12
CA GLU A 228 -85.05 -14.53 -62.72
C GLU A 228 -85.67 -15.92 -62.54
N GLN A 229 -86.60 -16.32 -63.42
CA GLN A 229 -87.31 -17.60 -63.35
C GLN A 229 -86.56 -18.74 -64.05
N TYR A 230 -85.58 -18.39 -64.90
CA TYR A 230 -84.85 -19.33 -65.74
C TYR A 230 -84.15 -20.46 -64.97
N PRO A 231 -83.41 -20.22 -63.86
CA PRO A 231 -82.70 -21.30 -63.15
C PRO A 231 -83.65 -22.34 -62.55
N LEU A 232 -84.78 -21.90 -61.99
CA LEU A 232 -85.77 -22.77 -61.35
C LEU A 232 -86.54 -23.60 -62.38
N LEU A 233 -86.98 -22.98 -63.48
CA LEU A 233 -87.67 -23.67 -64.58
C LEU A 233 -86.73 -24.63 -65.33
N PHE A 234 -85.46 -24.27 -65.48
CA PHE A 234 -84.44 -25.13 -66.05
C PHE A 234 -84.18 -26.36 -65.17
N SER A 235 -84.13 -26.20 -63.84
CA SER A 235 -83.98 -27.34 -62.92
C SER A 235 -85.14 -28.34 -63.00
N TYR A 236 -86.35 -27.89 -63.37
CA TYR A 236 -87.55 -28.73 -63.42
C TYR A 236 -87.80 -29.38 -64.78
N LEU A 237 -87.70 -28.59 -65.87
CA LEU A 237 -87.98 -29.05 -67.24
C LEU A 237 -86.73 -29.56 -67.97
N GLY A 238 -85.53 -29.17 -67.53
CA GLY A 238 -84.26 -29.54 -68.16
C GLY A 238 -84.27 -29.32 -69.67
N ASN A 239 -83.84 -30.36 -70.41
CA ASN A 239 -83.78 -30.33 -71.87
C ASN A 239 -85.14 -30.17 -72.57
N LYS A 240 -86.27 -30.38 -71.87
CA LYS A 240 -87.62 -30.23 -72.46
C LYS A 240 -87.93 -28.79 -72.86
N LEU A 241 -87.23 -27.80 -72.28
CA LEU A 241 -87.34 -26.40 -72.67
C LEU A 241 -86.92 -26.14 -74.13
N PHE A 242 -86.05 -26.99 -74.67
CA PHE A 242 -85.51 -26.86 -76.03
C PHE A 242 -86.21 -27.76 -77.05
N TRP A 243 -87.29 -28.45 -76.66
CA TRP A 243 -88.11 -29.22 -77.58
C TRP A 243 -88.97 -28.28 -78.44
N PHE A 244 -89.32 -28.74 -79.64
CA PHE A 244 -90.14 -28.00 -80.60
C PHE A 244 -91.57 -28.58 -80.67
N VAL A 245 -92.57 -27.73 -80.86
CA VAL A 245 -93.96 -28.13 -81.07
C VAL A 245 -94.30 -27.98 -82.56
N VAL A 246 -94.82 -29.05 -83.16
CA VAL A 246 -95.28 -29.10 -84.56
C VAL A 246 -96.73 -29.55 -84.63
N GLU A 247 -97.49 -29.10 -85.63
CA GLU A 247 -98.91 -29.46 -85.71
C GLU A 247 -99.13 -30.92 -86.12
N LYS A 248 -98.47 -31.38 -87.19
CA LYS A 248 -98.64 -32.74 -87.73
C LYS A 248 -97.34 -33.55 -87.70
N GLU A 249 -97.48 -34.87 -87.74
CA GLU A 249 -96.35 -35.81 -87.80
C GLU A 249 -95.50 -35.63 -89.07
N GLU A 250 -96.13 -35.31 -90.21
CA GLU A 250 -95.44 -35.08 -91.49
C GLU A 250 -94.50 -33.86 -91.44
N ASP A 251 -94.87 -32.84 -90.66
CA ASP A 251 -94.07 -31.63 -90.48
C ASP A 251 -92.82 -31.92 -89.66
N ALA A 252 -92.92 -32.77 -88.63
CA ALA A 252 -91.77 -33.23 -87.85
C ALA A 252 -90.75 -33.94 -88.74
N LYS A 253 -91.21 -34.85 -89.61
CA LYS A 253 -90.34 -35.63 -90.50
C LYS A 253 -89.62 -34.74 -91.52
N LYS A 254 -90.33 -33.78 -92.14
CA LYS A 254 -89.72 -32.80 -93.05
C LYS A 254 -88.62 -31.98 -92.39
N VAL A 255 -88.87 -31.48 -91.18
CA VAL A 255 -87.85 -30.71 -90.45
C VAL A 255 -86.66 -31.60 -90.06
N ILE A 256 -86.90 -32.84 -89.66
CA ILE A 256 -85.82 -33.80 -89.35
C ILE A 256 -84.96 -34.12 -90.58
N ASP A 257 -85.57 -34.31 -91.75
CA ASP A 257 -84.82 -34.56 -92.99
C ASP A 257 -83.98 -33.33 -93.38
N LEU A 258 -84.53 -32.13 -93.27
CA LEU A 258 -83.80 -30.86 -93.48
C LEU A 258 -82.63 -30.67 -92.50
N LEU A 259 -82.83 -31.02 -91.22
CA LEU A 259 -81.76 -30.98 -90.22
C LEU A 259 -80.63 -31.98 -90.53
N ARG A 260 -80.99 -33.13 -91.12
CA ARG A 260 -80.04 -34.17 -91.53
C ARG A 260 -79.26 -33.78 -92.79
N GLU A 261 -79.92 -33.24 -93.81
CA GLU A 261 -79.28 -32.80 -95.06
C GLU A 261 -78.30 -31.65 -94.82
N ASN A 262 -78.67 -30.68 -93.98
CA ASN A 262 -77.85 -29.51 -93.70
C ASN A 262 -76.93 -29.66 -92.47
N SER A 263 -76.92 -30.81 -91.80
CA SER A 263 -76.14 -31.07 -90.58
C SER A 263 -76.36 -30.03 -89.47
N LEU A 264 -77.60 -29.53 -89.33
CA LEU A 264 -77.95 -28.40 -88.44
C LEU A 264 -78.30 -28.82 -86.99
N GLY A 265 -78.12 -30.09 -86.63
CA GLY A 265 -78.17 -30.57 -85.24
C GLY A 265 -79.17 -31.70 -84.98
N PHE A 266 -79.60 -31.80 -83.72
CA PHE A 266 -80.61 -32.76 -83.23
C PHE A 266 -81.72 -32.01 -82.52
N ALA A 267 -82.97 -32.35 -82.85
CA ALA A 267 -84.14 -31.73 -82.24
C ALA A 267 -85.18 -32.78 -81.88
N THR A 268 -85.90 -32.51 -80.79
CA THR A 268 -87.02 -33.32 -80.32
C THR A 268 -88.31 -32.55 -80.60
N PHE A 269 -89.24 -33.17 -81.31
CA PHE A 269 -90.51 -32.58 -81.73
C PHE A 269 -91.69 -33.23 -81.01
N ILE A 270 -92.62 -32.39 -80.54
CA ILE A 270 -93.90 -32.78 -79.96
C ILE A 270 -95.01 -32.53 -80.99
N ILE A 271 -95.83 -33.54 -81.26
CA ILE A 271 -96.94 -33.44 -82.22
C ILE A 271 -98.21 -32.96 -81.52
N LYS A 272 -98.62 -31.71 -81.79
CA LYS A 272 -99.79 -31.08 -81.19
C LYS A 272 -101.10 -31.80 -81.51
N GLU A 273 -101.34 -32.21 -82.76
CA GLU A 273 -102.60 -32.87 -83.15
C GLU A 273 -102.89 -34.14 -82.33
N LYS A 274 -101.84 -34.87 -81.96
CA LYS A 274 -101.98 -36.11 -81.20
C LYS A 274 -102.18 -35.85 -79.69
N ILE A 275 -101.60 -34.79 -79.13
CA ILE A 275 -101.81 -34.39 -77.72
C ILE A 275 -103.17 -33.73 -77.52
N ASP A 276 -103.66 -32.94 -78.48
CA ASP A 276 -104.96 -32.27 -78.35
C ASP A 276 -106.13 -33.28 -78.27
N LYS A 277 -105.96 -34.48 -78.83
CA LYS A 277 -106.92 -35.61 -78.77
C LYS A 277 -106.89 -36.39 -77.44
N MET A 278 -105.95 -36.10 -76.53
CA MET A 278 -105.90 -36.75 -75.21
C MET A 278 -106.99 -36.23 -74.27
N SER A 279 -107.49 -37.13 -73.43
CA SER A 279 -108.36 -36.81 -72.29
C SER A 279 -107.55 -36.20 -71.13
N ASP A 280 -108.16 -35.34 -70.32
CA ASP A 280 -107.47 -34.70 -69.18
C ASP A 280 -106.93 -35.72 -68.15
N ALA A 281 -107.50 -36.93 -68.10
CA ALA A 281 -107.01 -38.03 -67.26
C ALA A 281 -105.67 -38.62 -67.76
N GLU A 282 -105.38 -38.56 -69.06
CA GLU A 282 -104.15 -39.10 -69.67
C GLU A 282 -102.95 -38.13 -69.55
N ILE A 283 -103.21 -36.85 -69.29
CA ILE A 283 -102.17 -35.81 -69.19
C ILE A 283 -101.51 -35.82 -67.80
N GLY A 284 -102.15 -36.39 -66.78
CA GLY A 284 -101.62 -36.47 -65.40
C GLY A 284 -101.86 -35.19 -64.59
N TYR A 285 -101.63 -35.28 -63.27
CA TYR A 285 -101.85 -34.16 -62.35
C TYR A 285 -100.70 -33.15 -62.41
N VAL A 286 -101.03 -31.87 -62.51
CA VAL A 286 -100.08 -30.75 -62.48
C VAL A 286 -100.44 -29.84 -61.31
N ASP A 287 -99.44 -29.45 -60.53
CA ASP A 287 -99.62 -28.51 -59.41
C ASP A 287 -99.98 -27.11 -59.93
N GLU A 288 -101.16 -26.59 -59.56
CA GLU A 288 -101.64 -25.27 -60.02
C GLU A 288 -100.74 -24.11 -59.58
N LYS A 289 -99.93 -24.27 -58.52
CA LYS A 289 -98.92 -23.27 -58.14
C LYS A 289 -97.80 -23.12 -59.18
N ILE A 290 -97.39 -24.21 -59.83
CA ILE A 290 -96.37 -24.18 -60.88
C ILE A 290 -96.96 -23.61 -62.16
N LEU A 291 -98.22 -23.97 -62.47
CA LEU A 291 -98.93 -23.47 -63.66
C LEU A 291 -99.19 -21.95 -63.60
N SER A 292 -99.36 -21.37 -62.40
CA SER A 292 -99.59 -19.94 -62.20
C SER A 292 -98.31 -19.08 -62.18
N MET A 293 -97.13 -19.70 -62.09
CA MET A 293 -95.83 -19.00 -62.16
C MET A 293 -95.30 -18.80 -63.59
N ILE A 294 -95.96 -19.41 -64.58
CA ILE A 294 -95.49 -19.48 -65.98
C ILE A 294 -96.50 -18.76 -66.87
N ASP A 295 -96.02 -17.84 -67.71
CA ASP A 295 -96.85 -17.12 -68.67
C ASP A 295 -96.78 -17.79 -70.06
N TYR A 296 -97.91 -18.23 -70.62
CA TYR A 296 -97.94 -19.00 -71.85
C TYR A 296 -99.22 -18.79 -72.68
N ASP A 297 -99.17 -19.10 -73.98
CA ASP A 297 -100.36 -19.01 -74.85
C ASP A 297 -101.32 -20.19 -74.61
N LYS A 298 -102.59 -19.88 -74.27
CA LYS A 298 -103.65 -20.85 -73.95
C LYS A 298 -103.84 -21.92 -75.03
N LYS A 299 -103.49 -21.63 -76.29
CA LYS A 299 -103.50 -22.60 -77.40
C LYS A 299 -102.60 -23.81 -77.20
N PHE A 300 -101.61 -23.74 -76.30
CA PHE A 300 -100.67 -24.82 -75.98
C PHE A 300 -100.86 -25.38 -74.56
N SER A 301 -101.98 -25.09 -73.89
CA SER A 301 -102.21 -25.46 -72.49
C SER A 301 -102.13 -26.97 -72.21
N LYS A 302 -102.59 -27.83 -73.14
CA LYS A 302 -102.49 -29.28 -72.98
C LYS A 302 -101.05 -29.77 -73.07
N ILE A 303 -100.24 -29.18 -73.95
CA ILE A 303 -98.81 -29.52 -74.13
C ILE A 303 -98.00 -29.12 -72.89
N ILE A 304 -98.28 -27.94 -72.32
CA ILE A 304 -97.57 -27.46 -71.13
C ILE A 304 -97.94 -28.29 -69.91
N ARG A 305 -99.23 -28.65 -69.77
CA ARG A 305 -99.65 -29.60 -68.73
C ARG A 305 -98.98 -30.97 -68.90
N PHE A 306 -98.86 -31.48 -70.13
CA PHE A 306 -98.15 -32.73 -70.42
C PHE A 306 -96.65 -32.66 -70.09
N LEU A 307 -96.00 -31.51 -70.27
CA LEU A 307 -94.59 -31.32 -69.93
C LEU A 307 -94.33 -31.25 -68.41
N LEU A 308 -95.30 -30.72 -67.65
CA LEU A 308 -95.21 -30.49 -66.21
C LEU A 308 -95.79 -31.64 -65.36
N ALA A 309 -96.71 -32.42 -65.90
CA ALA A 309 -97.23 -33.62 -65.25
C ALA A 309 -96.12 -34.67 -65.22
N LYS A 310 -95.68 -35.04 -64.03
CA LYS A 310 -94.49 -35.88 -63.82
C LYS A 310 -94.49 -37.14 -64.68
N THR A 311 -93.36 -37.34 -65.36
CA THR A 311 -92.77 -38.62 -65.71
C THR A 311 -92.62 -39.48 -64.46
N THR A 312 -93.53 -40.43 -64.25
CA THR A 312 -93.24 -41.65 -63.49
C THR A 312 -92.62 -42.64 -64.47
N PHE A 313 -91.39 -43.07 -64.19
CA PHE A 313 -90.84 -44.30 -64.77
C PHE A 313 -91.74 -45.45 -64.32
N ASP A 314 -92.40 -46.08 -65.28
CA ASP A 314 -93.00 -47.39 -65.10
C ASP A 314 -92.42 -48.29 -66.19
N GLU A 315 -91.90 -49.43 -65.76
CA GLU A 315 -91.18 -50.39 -66.58
C GLU A 315 -92.08 -50.93 -67.72
N ASP A 316 -91.48 -51.12 -68.91
CA ASP A 316 -91.96 -51.96 -70.00
C ASP A 316 -93.17 -51.57 -70.89
N LYS A 317 -93.52 -50.27 -71.06
CA LYS A 317 -94.31 -49.84 -72.25
C LYS A 317 -93.89 -48.49 -72.84
N ILE A 318 -93.10 -48.55 -73.91
CA ILE A 318 -92.82 -47.41 -74.78
C ILE A 318 -94.06 -47.10 -75.64
N LYS A 319 -94.86 -46.09 -75.27
CA LYS A 319 -95.84 -45.46 -76.19
C LYS A 319 -95.17 -44.32 -76.97
N THR A 320 -94.34 -44.68 -77.95
CA THR A 320 -93.74 -43.75 -78.93
C THR A 320 -94.72 -43.37 -80.04
N ASP A 321 -95.84 -42.75 -79.69
CA ASP A 321 -96.78 -42.24 -80.71
C ASP A 321 -96.81 -40.69 -80.81
N PHE A 322 -96.27 -39.96 -79.82
CA PHE A 322 -96.48 -38.50 -79.69
C PHE A 322 -95.21 -37.63 -79.82
N ILE A 323 -94.02 -38.24 -79.66
CA ILE A 323 -92.73 -37.56 -79.70
C ILE A 323 -91.92 -38.16 -80.85
N ILE A 324 -91.36 -37.28 -81.68
CA ILE A 324 -90.45 -37.67 -82.77
C ILE A 324 -89.11 -36.99 -82.52
N HIS A 325 -88.07 -37.80 -82.48
CA HIS A 325 -86.68 -37.40 -82.31
C HIS A 325 -85.93 -37.74 -83.60
N GLY A 326 -85.09 -36.83 -84.09
CA GLY A 326 -84.28 -37.06 -85.28
C GLY A 326 -83.25 -35.96 -85.52
N GLY A 327 -82.11 -36.37 -86.06
CA GLY A 327 -80.92 -35.52 -86.26
C GLY A 327 -79.63 -36.32 -86.08
N LYS A 328 -78.47 -35.67 -86.09
CA LYS A 328 -77.16 -36.36 -86.20
C LYS A 328 -76.55 -36.87 -84.87
N GLU A 329 -76.90 -36.33 -83.68
CA GLU A 329 -76.33 -36.76 -82.38
C GLU A 329 -77.29 -36.58 -81.16
N ASN A 330 -77.37 -37.55 -80.23
CA ASN A 330 -78.26 -37.55 -79.05
C ASN A 330 -77.49 -37.19 -77.74
N PRO A 331 -77.90 -36.19 -76.91
CA PRO A 331 -77.05 -35.63 -75.85
C PRO A 331 -77.36 -36.02 -74.37
N ALA A 332 -78.13 -37.09 -74.10
CA ALA A 332 -78.57 -37.39 -72.74
C ALA A 332 -77.46 -37.84 -71.75
N GLU A 333 -76.37 -38.45 -72.22
CA GLU A 333 -75.32 -39.02 -71.36
C GLU A 333 -74.33 -37.99 -70.77
N LYS A 334 -74.24 -36.77 -71.30
CA LYS A 334 -73.19 -35.79 -70.91
C LYS A 334 -73.58 -34.83 -69.76
N ILE A 335 -74.79 -34.94 -69.22
CA ILE A 335 -75.36 -33.94 -68.27
C ILE A 335 -75.22 -34.38 -66.80
N GLU A 336 -75.34 -35.67 -66.49
CA GLU A 336 -75.12 -36.20 -65.11
C GLU A 336 -73.67 -36.05 -64.65
N ASP A 337 -72.71 -36.20 -65.57
CA ASP A 337 -71.28 -36.01 -65.29
C ASP A 337 -70.94 -34.57 -64.84
N PHE A 338 -71.68 -33.57 -65.33
CA PHE A 338 -71.40 -32.16 -65.01
C PHE A 338 -71.78 -31.79 -63.56
N TYR A 339 -72.99 -32.18 -63.13
CA TYR A 339 -73.47 -31.84 -61.77
C TYR A 339 -72.72 -32.60 -60.67
N THR A 340 -72.35 -33.86 -60.93
CA THR A 340 -71.54 -34.65 -60.00
C THR A 340 -70.15 -34.01 -59.81
N LEU A 341 -69.52 -33.53 -60.88
CA LEU A 341 -68.27 -32.76 -60.81
C LEU A 341 -68.41 -31.46 -60.01
N GLU A 342 -69.50 -30.71 -60.19
CA GLU A 342 -69.75 -29.45 -59.48
C GLU A 342 -69.93 -29.66 -57.96
N THR A 343 -70.65 -30.72 -57.55
CA THR A 343 -70.79 -31.06 -56.13
C THR A 343 -69.48 -31.48 -55.46
N ASN A 344 -68.65 -32.23 -56.17
CA ASN A 344 -67.32 -32.65 -55.68
C ASN A 344 -66.34 -31.47 -55.59
N LEU A 345 -66.44 -30.48 -56.48
CA LEU A 345 -65.59 -29.30 -56.43
C LEU A 345 -65.92 -28.41 -55.21
N ASN A 346 -67.21 -28.25 -54.90
CA ASN A 346 -67.65 -27.50 -53.73
C ASN A 346 -67.24 -28.16 -52.39
N SER A 347 -67.28 -29.49 -52.30
CA SER A 347 -66.83 -30.19 -51.08
C SER A 347 -65.31 -30.05 -50.87
N VAL A 348 -64.50 -30.22 -51.90
CA VAL A 348 -63.04 -30.03 -51.85
C VAL A 348 -62.68 -28.57 -51.49
N SER A 349 -63.42 -27.59 -52.04
CA SER A 349 -63.24 -26.17 -51.69
C SER A 349 -63.47 -25.88 -50.19
N GLN A 350 -64.51 -26.46 -49.60
CA GLN A 350 -64.78 -26.30 -48.16
C GLN A 350 -63.71 -26.97 -47.29
N GLU A 351 -63.15 -28.12 -47.71
CA GLU A 351 -62.04 -28.78 -47.03
C GLU A 351 -60.76 -27.93 -47.06
N ILE A 352 -60.46 -27.32 -48.20
CA ILE A 352 -59.33 -26.38 -48.38
C ILE A 352 -59.45 -25.21 -47.39
N ILE A 353 -60.60 -24.53 -47.34
CA ILE A 353 -60.82 -23.39 -46.43
C ILE A 353 -60.65 -23.80 -44.95
N LYS A 354 -61.10 -24.99 -44.56
CA LYS A 354 -60.91 -25.49 -43.19
C LYS A 354 -59.42 -25.72 -42.88
N LEU A 355 -58.69 -26.36 -43.80
CA LEU A 355 -57.25 -26.60 -43.66
C LEU A 355 -56.44 -25.29 -43.63
N GLU A 356 -56.81 -24.30 -44.44
CA GLU A 356 -56.18 -22.98 -44.44
C GLU A 356 -56.33 -22.27 -43.08
N ASN A 357 -57.54 -22.30 -42.50
CA ASN A 357 -57.79 -21.75 -41.16
C ASN A 357 -57.01 -22.49 -40.06
N GLU A 358 -56.94 -23.83 -40.12
CA GLU A 358 -56.14 -24.63 -39.19
C GLU A 358 -54.65 -24.28 -39.28
N ILE A 359 -54.09 -24.19 -40.50
CA ILE A 359 -52.71 -23.79 -40.75
C ILE A 359 -52.44 -22.36 -40.25
N GLN A 360 -53.39 -21.44 -40.45
CA GLN A 360 -53.26 -20.08 -39.93
C GLN A 360 -53.21 -20.06 -38.40
N SER A 361 -54.05 -20.86 -37.72
CA SER A 361 -54.05 -20.94 -36.26
C SER A 361 -52.76 -21.55 -35.69
N LEU A 362 -52.26 -22.63 -36.33
CA LEU A 362 -51.02 -23.29 -35.94
C LEU A 362 -49.80 -22.42 -36.23
N SER A 363 -49.80 -21.67 -37.34
CA SER A 363 -48.69 -20.75 -37.67
C SER A 363 -48.61 -19.59 -36.69
N LYS A 364 -49.76 -19.09 -36.20
CA LYS A 364 -49.79 -18.09 -35.13
C LYS A 364 -49.21 -18.65 -33.82
N LYS A 365 -49.62 -19.86 -33.42
CA LYS A 365 -49.08 -20.52 -32.23
C LYS A 365 -47.57 -20.78 -32.33
N TYR A 366 -47.09 -21.17 -33.51
CA TYR A 366 -45.66 -21.31 -33.79
C TYR A 366 -44.90 -20.00 -33.58
N GLN A 367 -45.42 -18.89 -34.13
CA GLN A 367 -44.81 -17.56 -33.97
C GLN A 367 -44.81 -17.11 -32.50
N GLU A 368 -45.91 -17.28 -31.78
CA GLU A 368 -46.01 -16.94 -30.34
C GLU A 368 -44.98 -17.72 -29.50
N ASN A 369 -44.87 -19.03 -29.71
CA ASN A 369 -43.89 -19.86 -28.99
C ASN A 369 -42.44 -19.50 -29.36
N LEU A 370 -42.19 -19.17 -30.63
CA LEU A 370 -40.86 -18.74 -31.10
C LEU A 370 -40.45 -17.40 -30.47
N GLU A 371 -41.37 -16.44 -30.37
CA GLU A 371 -41.13 -15.15 -29.70
C GLU A 371 -40.84 -15.34 -28.21
N GLN A 372 -41.64 -16.15 -27.51
CA GLN A 372 -41.41 -16.46 -26.10
C GLN A 372 -40.04 -17.14 -25.87
N LYS A 373 -39.65 -18.06 -26.75
CA LYS A 373 -38.33 -18.69 -26.70
C LYS A 373 -37.22 -17.64 -26.85
N ASN A 374 -37.31 -16.77 -27.86
CA ASN A 374 -36.30 -15.73 -28.11
C ASN A 374 -36.18 -14.74 -26.93
N LEU A 375 -37.30 -14.40 -26.27
CA LEU A 375 -37.28 -13.57 -25.06
C LEU A 375 -36.54 -14.27 -23.91
N LYS A 376 -36.84 -15.55 -23.68
CA LYS A 376 -36.16 -16.35 -22.64
C LYS A 376 -34.68 -16.58 -22.94
N GLU A 377 -34.28 -16.73 -24.19
CA GLU A 377 -32.88 -16.82 -24.59
C GLU A 377 -32.11 -15.52 -24.32
N LYS A 378 -32.73 -14.35 -24.55
CA LYS A 378 -32.15 -13.04 -24.20
C LYS A 378 -32.01 -12.88 -22.68
N GLU A 379 -33.05 -13.23 -21.92
CA GLU A 379 -32.99 -13.24 -20.45
C GLU A 379 -31.86 -14.16 -19.96
N LEU A 380 -31.75 -15.36 -20.51
CA LEU A 380 -30.69 -16.32 -20.18
C LEU A 380 -29.30 -15.75 -20.45
N PHE A 381 -29.08 -15.16 -21.63
CA PHE A 381 -27.80 -14.56 -21.99
C PHE A 381 -27.39 -13.46 -21.01
N SER A 382 -28.33 -12.61 -20.59
CA SER A 382 -28.06 -11.55 -19.62
C SER A 382 -27.67 -12.10 -18.24
N ILE A 383 -28.35 -13.14 -17.76
CA ILE A 383 -28.06 -13.79 -16.47
C ILE A 383 -26.72 -14.52 -16.52
N GLU A 384 -26.43 -15.24 -17.61
CA GLU A 384 -25.14 -15.94 -17.78
C GLU A 384 -23.96 -14.96 -17.83
N ALA A 385 -24.14 -13.78 -18.44
CA ALA A 385 -23.13 -12.72 -18.40
C ALA A 385 -22.89 -12.21 -16.96
N GLN A 386 -23.95 -11.99 -16.18
CA GLN A 386 -23.84 -11.60 -14.77
C GLN A 386 -23.15 -12.67 -13.92
N ILE A 387 -23.52 -13.95 -14.09
CA ILE A 387 -22.87 -15.08 -13.41
C ILE A 387 -21.38 -15.10 -13.72
N LYS A 388 -20.99 -14.92 -14.99
CA LYS A 388 -19.58 -14.89 -15.40
C LYS A 388 -18.82 -13.76 -14.71
N GLN A 389 -19.39 -12.56 -14.66
CA GLN A 389 -18.78 -11.41 -13.99
C GLN A 389 -18.62 -11.65 -12.48
N LEU A 390 -19.66 -12.15 -11.82
CA LEU A 390 -19.62 -12.45 -10.38
C LEU A 390 -18.65 -13.58 -10.03
N ARG A 391 -18.52 -14.60 -10.88
CA ARG A 391 -17.51 -15.66 -10.71
C ARG A 391 -16.09 -15.09 -10.77
N GLN A 392 -15.83 -14.15 -11.66
CA GLN A 392 -14.54 -13.47 -11.74
C GLN A 392 -14.27 -12.61 -10.50
N GLN A 393 -15.27 -11.86 -10.02
CA GLN A 393 -15.15 -11.08 -8.78
C GLN A 393 -14.91 -11.98 -7.56
N LYS A 394 -15.62 -13.11 -7.48
CA LYS A 394 -15.43 -14.12 -6.42
C LYS A 394 -13.98 -14.63 -6.42
N LEU A 395 -13.46 -15.03 -7.58
CA LEU A 395 -12.08 -15.53 -7.70
C LEU A 395 -11.05 -14.49 -7.22
N GLN A 396 -11.18 -13.23 -7.67
CA GLN A 396 -10.29 -12.15 -7.24
C GLN A 396 -10.33 -11.92 -5.72
N LYS A 397 -11.52 -12.01 -5.12
CA LYS A 397 -11.69 -11.88 -3.66
C LYS A 397 -11.15 -13.10 -2.89
N GLU A 398 -11.26 -14.30 -3.45
CA GLU A 398 -10.68 -15.53 -2.87
C GLU A 398 -9.13 -15.47 -2.89
N GLU A 399 -8.53 -14.99 -3.97
CA GLU A 399 -7.09 -14.75 -4.06
C GLU A 399 -6.64 -13.70 -3.04
N TYR A 400 -7.36 -12.58 -2.95
CA TYR A 400 -7.10 -11.55 -1.95
C TYR A 400 -7.23 -12.10 -0.52
N LEU A 401 -8.27 -12.87 -0.20
CA LEU A 401 -8.44 -13.53 1.09
C LEU A 401 -7.26 -14.44 1.43
N THR A 402 -6.76 -15.19 0.44
CA THR A 402 -5.61 -16.08 0.62
C THR A 402 -4.35 -15.28 0.97
N SER A 403 -4.12 -14.16 0.28
CA SER A 403 -3.00 -13.26 0.59
C SER A 403 -3.09 -12.66 2.00
N LEU A 404 -4.29 -12.28 2.45
CA LEU A 404 -4.52 -11.75 3.80
C LEU A 404 -4.30 -12.82 4.89
N LEU A 405 -4.65 -14.08 4.61
CA LEU A 405 -4.40 -15.21 5.53
C LEU A 405 -2.91 -15.53 5.65
N GLU A 406 -2.16 -15.44 4.55
CA GLU A 406 -0.69 -15.57 4.59
C GLU A 406 -0.06 -14.43 5.38
N LEU A 407 -0.49 -13.19 5.14
CA LEU A 407 -0.06 -12.03 5.88
C LEU A 407 -0.37 -12.16 7.38
N ASP A 408 -1.56 -12.65 7.75
CA ASP A 408 -1.94 -12.89 9.14
C ASP A 408 -1.00 -13.88 9.84
N LYS A 409 -0.64 -14.99 9.17
CA LYS A 409 0.34 -15.95 9.70
C LYS A 409 1.70 -15.29 9.92
N ILE A 410 2.19 -14.53 8.94
CA ILE A 410 3.49 -13.86 9.03
C ILE A 410 3.48 -12.86 10.19
N LEU A 411 2.46 -12.00 10.28
CA LEU A 411 2.33 -11.01 11.35
C LEU A 411 2.27 -11.66 12.73
N ASN A 412 1.45 -12.71 12.92
CA ASN A 412 1.37 -13.41 14.20
C ASN A 412 2.68 -14.10 14.59
N THR A 413 3.38 -14.76 13.65
CA THR A 413 4.68 -15.40 13.95
C THR A 413 5.78 -14.39 14.30
N ASN A 414 5.80 -13.23 13.63
CA ASN A 414 6.73 -12.16 13.96
C ASN A 414 6.39 -11.55 15.32
N PHE A 415 5.11 -11.39 15.62
CA PHE A 415 4.64 -10.89 16.91
C PHE A 415 5.02 -11.82 18.07
N GLU A 416 4.87 -13.14 17.92
CA GLU A 416 5.32 -14.12 18.91
C GLU A 416 6.83 -14.05 19.17
N LYS A 417 7.64 -13.94 18.10
CA LYS A 417 9.10 -13.76 18.24
C LYS A 417 9.45 -12.48 18.99
N LEU A 418 8.77 -11.39 18.68
CA LEU A 418 8.96 -10.10 19.34
C LEU A 418 8.60 -10.16 20.83
N GLN A 419 7.52 -10.85 21.18
CA GLN A 419 7.15 -11.09 22.58
C GLN A 419 8.19 -11.93 23.33
N GLN A 420 8.77 -12.95 22.68
CA GLN A 420 9.86 -13.73 23.28
C GLN A 420 11.11 -12.87 23.53
N GLN A 421 11.46 -11.99 22.59
CA GLN A 421 12.57 -11.04 22.77
C GLN A 421 12.32 -10.08 23.92
N LEU A 422 11.11 -9.53 24.04
CA LEU A 422 10.71 -8.66 25.16
C LEU A 422 10.91 -9.37 26.51
N ILE A 423 10.39 -10.59 26.65
CA ILE A 423 10.51 -11.37 27.90
C ILE A 423 11.97 -11.63 28.26
N GLU A 424 12.82 -11.95 27.27
CA GLU A 424 14.24 -12.20 27.52
C GLU A 424 14.97 -10.93 27.97
N VAL A 425 14.72 -9.79 27.32
CA VAL A 425 15.31 -8.50 27.71
C VAL A 425 14.82 -8.04 29.08
N GLU A 426 13.53 -8.19 29.38
CA GLU A 426 12.94 -7.93 30.70
C GLU A 426 13.64 -8.76 31.79
N ARG A 427 13.83 -10.06 31.54
CA ARG A 427 14.52 -10.95 32.48
C ARG A 427 15.97 -10.52 32.70
N GLN A 428 16.68 -10.13 31.64
CA GLN A 428 18.06 -9.63 31.76
C GLN A 428 18.11 -8.34 32.60
N ILE A 429 17.18 -7.42 32.39
CA ILE A 429 17.06 -6.19 33.20
C ILE A 429 16.79 -6.52 34.67
N GLU A 430 15.89 -7.46 34.97
CA GLU A 430 15.63 -7.89 36.36
C GLU A 430 16.87 -8.47 37.03
N THR A 431 17.61 -9.35 36.34
CA THR A 431 18.84 -9.93 36.88
C THR A 431 19.90 -8.87 37.18
N LEU A 432 20.17 -7.95 36.25
CA LEU A 432 21.13 -6.86 36.46
C LEU A 432 20.69 -5.89 37.56
N ASN A 433 19.39 -5.61 37.69
CA ASN A 433 18.86 -4.81 38.80
C ASN A 433 19.07 -5.49 40.16
N SER A 434 18.95 -6.82 40.22
CA SER A 434 19.25 -7.59 41.43
C SER A 434 20.74 -7.54 41.79
N GLU A 435 21.63 -7.62 40.80
CA GLU A 435 23.07 -7.49 40.98
C GLU A 435 23.46 -6.09 41.51
N ILE A 436 22.84 -5.02 40.97
CA ILE A 436 23.05 -3.66 41.50
C ILE A 436 22.64 -3.56 42.96
N LYS A 437 21.50 -4.14 43.36
CA LYS A 437 21.07 -4.12 44.76
C LYS A 437 22.09 -4.78 45.68
N ASN A 438 22.63 -5.94 45.29
CA ASN A 438 23.66 -6.64 46.06
C ASN A 438 24.93 -5.79 46.18
N LEU A 439 25.40 -5.20 45.08
CA LEU A 439 26.58 -4.33 45.07
C LEU A 439 26.36 -3.04 45.90
N ASP A 440 25.15 -2.49 45.93
CA ASP A 440 24.80 -1.34 46.77
C ASP A 440 24.85 -1.67 48.27
N GLU A 441 24.46 -2.89 48.64
CA GLU A 441 24.59 -3.39 50.02
C GLU A 441 26.06 -3.61 50.39
N GLU A 442 26.86 -4.23 49.53
CA GLU A 442 28.30 -4.40 49.71
C GLU A 442 29.05 -3.05 49.80
N GLU A 443 28.67 -2.06 48.99
CA GLU A 443 29.25 -0.72 49.08
C GLU A 443 28.99 -0.09 50.45
N LYS A 444 27.76 -0.22 50.96
CA LYS A 444 27.38 0.34 52.27
C LYS A 444 28.11 -0.33 53.41
N THR A 445 28.31 -1.65 53.37
CA THR A 445 29.05 -2.36 54.43
C THR A 445 30.51 -1.95 54.45
N ILE A 446 31.18 -1.93 53.29
CA ILE A 446 32.60 -1.55 53.18
C ILE A 446 32.81 -0.08 53.58
N ARG A 447 31.91 0.84 53.20
CA ARG A 447 32.00 2.25 53.64
C ARG A 447 31.92 2.37 55.15
N LYS A 448 30.99 1.68 55.80
CA LYS A 448 30.89 1.68 57.27
C LYS A 448 32.17 1.15 57.92
N GLU A 449 32.72 0.04 57.42
CA GLU A 449 33.98 -0.50 57.94
C GLU A 449 35.15 0.49 57.77
N ILE A 450 35.22 1.21 56.65
CA ILE A 450 36.24 2.25 56.44
C ILE A 450 36.06 3.38 57.47
N ASP A 451 34.84 3.88 57.65
CA ASP A 451 34.54 4.96 58.59
C ASP A 451 34.87 4.56 60.04
N ASP A 452 34.56 3.32 60.43
CA ASP A 452 34.88 2.77 61.76
C ASP A 452 36.40 2.69 61.99
N VAL A 453 37.17 2.25 60.99
CA VAL A 453 38.64 2.18 61.09
C VAL A 453 39.26 3.57 61.11
N ILE A 454 38.74 4.52 60.33
CA ILE A 454 39.20 5.93 60.35
C ILE A 454 38.93 6.55 61.72
N ALA A 455 37.75 6.32 62.30
CA ALA A 455 37.43 6.78 63.65
C ALA A 455 38.43 6.21 64.67
N LEU A 456 38.80 4.94 64.54
CA LEU A 456 39.79 4.30 65.41
C LEU A 456 41.20 4.90 65.24
N ILE A 457 41.63 5.19 64.01
CA ILE A 457 42.89 5.89 63.72
C ILE A 457 42.90 7.27 64.38
N SER A 458 41.82 8.05 64.22
CA SER A 458 41.72 9.39 64.80
C SER A 458 41.84 9.36 66.33
N LYS A 459 41.24 8.34 66.97
CA LYS A 459 41.32 8.14 68.42
C LYS A 459 42.76 7.86 68.88
N LEU A 460 43.48 6.98 68.16
CA LEU A 460 44.89 6.65 68.45
C LEU A 460 45.83 7.84 68.22
N GLN A 461 45.54 8.69 67.22
CA GLN A 461 46.32 9.90 66.95
C GLN A 461 46.12 11.00 68.00
N SER A 462 44.92 11.08 68.59
CA SER A 462 44.58 12.05 69.64
C SER A 462 44.99 11.63 71.05
N ASP A 463 45.66 10.48 71.20
CA ASP A 463 46.00 9.97 72.52
C ASP A 463 47.09 10.83 73.18
N LYS A 464 46.95 11.05 74.50
CA LYS A 464 47.81 11.95 75.27
C LYS A 464 49.28 11.56 75.20
N VAL A 465 49.56 10.26 75.09
CA VAL A 465 50.92 9.71 74.97
C VAL A 465 51.63 10.20 73.70
N VAL A 466 50.91 10.32 72.59
CA VAL A 466 51.43 10.82 71.31
C VAL A 466 51.80 12.30 71.42
N ASP A 467 50.90 13.12 71.97
CA ASP A 467 51.11 14.54 72.19
C ASP A 467 52.24 14.83 73.19
N GLU A 468 52.31 14.05 74.27
CA GLU A 468 53.35 14.17 75.29
C GLU A 468 54.73 13.79 74.74
N TYR A 469 54.84 12.72 73.95
CA TYR A 469 56.10 12.35 73.31
C TYR A 469 56.61 13.45 72.36
N LEU A 470 55.72 14.02 71.52
CA LEU A 470 56.08 15.08 70.59
C LEU A 470 56.60 16.33 71.33
N LYS A 471 55.96 16.72 72.44
CA LYS A 471 56.42 17.81 73.30
C LYS A 471 57.77 17.53 73.94
N ILE A 472 57.93 16.36 74.57
CA ILE A 472 59.18 15.97 75.24
C ILE A 472 60.35 15.86 74.24
N SER A 473 60.10 15.34 73.03
CA SER A 473 61.11 15.24 71.98
C SER A 473 61.57 16.63 71.49
N SER A 474 60.63 17.57 71.34
CA SER A 474 60.92 18.98 71.00
C SER A 474 61.71 19.67 72.12
N ASP A 475 61.29 19.50 73.37
CA ASP A 475 61.97 20.09 74.53
C ASP A 475 63.39 19.53 74.69
N TYR A 476 63.58 18.22 74.48
CA TYR A 476 64.90 17.59 74.48
C TYR A 476 65.84 18.20 73.44
N ALA A 477 65.37 18.32 72.18
CA ALA A 477 66.18 18.89 71.09
C ALA A 477 66.59 20.34 71.38
N ARG A 478 65.67 21.15 71.93
CA ARG A 478 65.96 22.54 72.31
C ARG A 478 67.04 22.64 73.39
N VAL A 479 66.96 21.81 74.44
CA VAL A 479 67.91 21.83 75.56
C VAL A 479 69.27 21.27 75.13
N GLU A 480 69.29 20.27 74.25
CA GLU A 480 70.51 19.70 73.66
C GLU A 480 71.27 20.73 72.82
N GLU A 481 70.57 21.51 72.00
CA GLU A 481 71.16 22.61 71.22
C GLU A 481 71.79 23.68 72.13
N GLN A 482 71.07 24.09 73.18
CA GLN A 482 71.56 25.06 74.16
C GLN A 482 72.82 24.56 74.88
N TYR A 483 72.89 23.27 75.22
CA TYR A 483 74.05 22.66 75.86
C TYR A 483 75.27 22.62 74.93
N ASN A 484 75.08 22.30 73.65
CA ASN A 484 76.16 22.29 72.66
C ASN A 484 76.73 23.70 72.40
N ASN A 485 75.86 24.71 72.35
CA ASN A 485 76.31 26.11 72.25
C ASN A 485 77.15 26.52 73.47
N LEU A 486 76.71 26.15 74.67
CA LEU A 486 77.43 26.44 75.90
C LEU A 486 78.80 25.75 75.97
N LEU A 487 78.92 24.52 75.46
CA LEU A 487 80.21 23.83 75.35
C LEU A 487 81.19 24.60 74.45
N SER A 488 80.72 25.06 73.30
CA SER A 488 81.55 25.86 72.38
C SER A 488 82.02 27.18 73.01
N GLU A 489 81.14 27.87 73.77
CA GLU A 489 81.51 29.08 74.51
C GLU A 489 82.61 28.82 75.54
N ILE A 490 82.53 27.72 76.30
CA ILE A 490 83.56 27.32 77.26
C ILE A 490 84.90 27.08 76.57
N GLU A 491 84.92 26.32 75.47
CA GLU A 491 86.14 26.03 74.72
C GLU A 491 86.81 27.30 74.18
N THR A 492 86.01 28.26 73.68
CA THR A 492 86.54 29.54 73.19
C THR A 492 87.21 30.34 74.31
N LYS A 493 86.62 30.36 75.51
CA LYS A 493 87.17 31.09 76.67
C LYS A 493 88.42 30.42 77.23
N GLU A 494 88.46 29.08 77.28
CA GLU A 494 89.65 28.33 77.71
C GLU A 494 90.83 28.56 76.75
N SER A 495 90.59 28.57 75.44
CA SER A 495 91.64 28.85 74.45
C SER A 495 92.21 30.26 74.57
N LEU A 496 91.36 31.28 74.79
CA LEU A 496 91.76 32.68 74.98
C LEU A 496 92.64 32.89 76.22
N ILE A 497 92.31 32.22 77.33
CA ILE A 497 93.13 32.28 78.56
C ILE A 497 94.51 31.69 78.30
N LYS A 498 94.56 30.54 77.63
CA LYS A 498 95.81 29.87 77.29
C LYS A 498 96.72 30.76 76.42
N THR A 499 96.16 31.39 75.39
CA THR A 499 96.94 32.30 74.51
C THR A 499 97.47 33.51 75.26
N ASN A 500 96.69 34.08 76.18
CA ASN A 500 97.14 35.22 76.99
C ASN A 500 98.24 34.83 77.99
N LEU A 501 98.18 33.63 78.58
CA LEU A 501 99.23 33.13 79.48
C LEU A 501 100.55 32.92 78.74
N GLU A 502 100.49 32.36 77.52
CA GLU A 502 101.66 32.21 76.65
C GLU A 502 102.29 33.58 76.32
N LYS A 503 101.48 34.59 75.97
CA LYS A 503 101.96 35.96 75.72
C LYS A 503 102.62 36.61 76.94
N ILE A 504 102.03 36.46 78.12
CA ILE A 504 102.62 36.97 79.37
C ILE A 504 104.00 36.34 79.59
N SER A 505 104.15 35.02 79.39
CA SER A 505 105.43 34.34 79.60
C SER A 505 106.54 34.80 78.65
N LEU A 506 106.19 35.17 77.41
CA LEU A 506 107.12 35.73 76.43
C LEU A 506 107.58 37.14 76.83
N LEU A 507 106.64 37.99 77.23
CA LEU A 507 106.94 39.36 77.67
C LEU A 507 107.78 39.39 78.96
N GLU A 508 107.54 38.47 79.90
CA GLU A 508 108.35 38.34 81.12
C GLU A 508 109.80 37.94 80.81
N LYS A 509 110.02 37.13 79.76
CA LYS A 509 111.34 36.70 79.31
C LYS A 509 112.12 37.83 78.61
N GLU A 510 111.45 38.66 77.81
CA GLU A 510 112.06 39.84 77.17
C GLU A 510 112.58 40.86 78.20
N VAL A 511 111.88 41.05 79.31
CA VAL A 511 112.34 41.93 80.41
C VAL A 511 113.60 41.37 81.09
N GLU A 512 113.69 40.05 81.28
CA GLU A 512 114.82 39.40 81.94
C GLU A 512 116.11 39.48 81.11
N ASP A 513 116.00 39.40 79.78
CA ASP A 513 117.15 39.47 78.87
C ASP A 513 117.71 40.90 78.74
N ILE A 514 116.86 41.94 78.77
CA ILE A 514 117.29 43.35 78.77
C ILE A 514 118.03 43.71 80.08
N ALA A 515 117.63 43.11 81.21
CA ALA A 515 118.28 43.31 82.50
C ALA A 515 119.70 42.73 82.53
N LYS A 516 119.91 41.52 81.99
CA LYS A 516 121.22 40.83 81.95
C LYS A 516 122.25 41.56 81.06
N TYR A 517 121.82 42.15 79.94
CA TYR A 517 122.70 42.93 79.06
C TYR A 517 123.23 44.23 79.70
N LYS A 518 122.51 44.78 80.70
CA LYS A 518 122.87 46.01 81.43
C LYS A 518 124.00 45.79 82.46
N GLU A 519 124.13 44.56 82.97
CA GLU A 519 125.09 44.18 84.03
C GLU A 519 126.46 43.76 83.47
N GLU A 520 126.50 43.11 82.30
CA GLU A 520 127.74 42.56 81.71
C GLU A 520 128.75 43.60 81.17
N VAL A 521 128.32 44.85 80.90
CA VAL A 521 129.18 45.91 80.33
C VAL A 521 129.98 46.67 81.41
N LYS A 522 129.66 46.51 82.69
CA LYS A 522 130.27 47.27 83.81
C LYS A 522 131.40 46.55 84.57
N GLN A 523 131.59 45.24 84.41
CA GLN A 523 132.38 44.40 85.33
C GLN A 523 133.65 43.74 84.73
N LYS A 524 134.10 44.12 83.52
CA LYS A 524 135.22 43.47 82.81
C LYS A 524 136.63 44.08 83.02
N ILE A 525 136.88 44.89 84.06
CA ILE A 525 138.25 45.38 84.39
C ILE A 525 138.46 45.26 85.91
N GLY A 526 139.27 44.29 86.35
CA GLY A 526 139.61 44.08 87.77
C GLY A 526 139.67 42.60 88.14
N GLU A 527 140.77 41.98 87.74
CA GLU A 527 141.22 40.61 88.00
C GLU A 527 140.82 40.05 89.36
N GLU A 528 140.23 38.85 89.34
CA GLU A 528 140.76 37.63 89.98
C GLU A 528 140.56 37.62 91.50
N GLU A 529 139.99 36.58 92.11
CA GLU A 529 140.64 35.28 92.18
C GLU A 529 139.63 34.23 92.67
N ASN A 530 139.62 33.08 91.98
CA ASN A 530 139.48 31.77 92.59
C ASN A 530 138.17 31.41 93.30
N SER A 531 137.21 30.87 92.54
CA SER A 531 136.54 29.58 92.86
C SER A 531 135.21 29.43 92.12
N LEU A 532 135.21 28.87 90.89
CA LEU A 532 134.07 28.07 90.40
C LEU A 532 134.40 27.16 89.19
N ASP A 533 135.65 26.67 89.10
CA ASP A 533 136.15 25.77 88.04
C ASP A 533 135.49 24.36 88.04
N SER A 534 134.55 24.10 88.96
CA SER A 534 133.83 22.82 89.08
C SER A 534 132.45 22.81 88.43
N SER A 535 131.86 23.96 88.10
CA SER A 535 130.48 24.03 87.57
C SER A 535 130.38 24.12 86.04
N LEU A 536 131.45 24.52 85.35
CA LEU A 536 131.43 24.75 83.89
C LEU A 536 131.51 23.45 83.06
N LYS A 537 132.23 22.43 83.52
CA LYS A 537 132.33 21.13 82.81
C LYS A 537 131.03 20.32 82.83
N LYS A 538 130.21 20.44 83.88
CA LYS A 538 128.85 19.85 83.91
C LYS A 538 127.89 20.59 82.99
N ARG A 539 128.05 21.92 82.87
CA ARG A 539 127.21 22.75 82.01
C ARG A 539 127.45 22.45 80.54
N GLU A 540 128.69 22.34 80.08
CA GLU A 540 128.98 22.05 78.65
C GLU A 540 128.44 20.69 78.16
N ILE A 541 128.44 19.66 79.01
CA ILE A 541 127.89 18.34 78.66
C ILE A 541 126.36 18.39 78.59
N LEU A 542 125.71 18.98 79.60
CA LEU A 542 124.25 19.17 79.63
C LEU A 542 123.76 20.10 78.51
N THR A 543 124.52 21.14 78.13
CA THR A 543 124.12 22.07 77.06
C THR A 543 124.18 21.40 75.68
N LYS A 544 125.11 20.45 75.47
CA LYS A 544 125.18 19.65 74.24
C LYS A 544 124.07 18.61 74.16
N GLU A 545 123.73 17.95 75.26
CA GLU A 545 122.59 17.01 75.31
C GLU A 545 121.25 17.73 75.15
N ILE A 546 121.07 18.87 75.80
CA ILE A 546 119.85 19.68 75.67
C ILE A 546 119.69 20.20 74.23
N ASN A 547 120.75 20.69 73.59
CA ASN A 547 120.66 21.17 72.21
C ASN A 547 120.38 20.05 71.20
N LEU A 548 120.89 18.83 71.43
CA LEU A 548 120.54 17.66 70.63
C LEU A 548 119.05 17.33 70.78
N VAL A 549 118.56 17.21 72.01
CA VAL A 549 117.14 16.90 72.30
C VAL A 549 116.19 18.02 71.84
N VAL A 550 116.60 19.29 71.94
CA VAL A 550 115.82 20.42 71.43
C VAL A 550 115.77 20.39 69.90
N SER A 551 116.87 20.10 69.21
CA SER A 551 116.85 19.96 67.75
C SER A 551 116.02 18.74 67.29
N GLU A 552 116.07 17.63 68.03
CA GLU A 552 115.23 16.46 67.77
C GLU A 552 113.76 16.75 68.04
N LEU A 553 113.43 17.53 69.09
CA LEU A 553 112.07 17.97 69.39
C LEU A 553 111.55 18.96 68.36
N GLU A 554 112.38 19.89 67.86
CA GLU A 554 112.01 20.82 66.79
C GLU A 554 111.80 20.08 65.47
N GLN A 555 112.65 19.12 65.12
CA GLN A 555 112.43 18.24 63.96
C GLN A 555 111.16 17.41 64.12
N LYS A 556 110.92 16.83 65.31
CA LYS A 556 109.69 16.06 65.58
C LYS A 556 108.45 16.92 65.59
N LYS A 557 108.51 18.18 66.04
CA LYS A 557 107.39 19.13 65.96
C LYS A 557 107.07 19.50 64.52
N VAL A 558 108.08 19.80 63.69
CA VAL A 558 107.87 20.07 62.26
C VAL A 558 107.32 18.84 61.54
N GLU A 559 107.81 17.64 61.88
CA GLU A 559 107.23 16.38 61.37
C GLU A 559 105.78 16.20 61.82
N ILE A 560 105.44 16.50 63.09
CA ILE A 560 104.07 16.41 63.61
C ILE A 560 103.16 17.43 62.91
N GLU A 561 103.58 18.69 62.74
CA GLU A 561 102.80 19.71 62.02
C GLU A 561 102.56 19.30 60.57
N GLN A 562 103.58 18.76 59.88
CA GLN A 562 103.43 18.23 58.53
C GLN A 562 102.52 17.01 58.49
N ILE A 563 102.59 16.12 59.48
CA ILE A 563 101.71 14.95 59.58
C ILE A 563 100.27 15.38 59.88
N GLU A 564 100.05 16.36 60.75
CA GLU A 564 98.73 16.91 61.07
C GLU A 564 98.11 17.61 59.85
N GLU A 565 98.88 18.40 59.11
CA GLU A 565 98.45 19.01 57.86
C GLU A 565 98.12 17.95 56.80
N ASN A 566 98.95 16.90 56.70
CA ASN A 566 98.68 15.75 55.81
C ASN A 566 97.43 14.96 56.23
N ILE A 567 97.21 14.74 57.53
CA ILE A 567 95.99 14.09 58.05
C ILE A 567 94.77 14.94 57.73
N LYS A 568 94.85 16.27 57.88
CA LYS A 568 93.75 17.19 57.57
C LYS A 568 93.42 17.17 56.08
N ASN A 569 94.43 17.21 55.22
CA ASN A 569 94.29 17.10 53.76
C ASN A 569 93.75 15.73 53.33
N LEU A 570 94.22 14.64 53.95
CA LEU A 570 93.72 13.28 53.69
C LEU A 570 92.29 13.09 54.18
N SER A 571 91.89 13.70 55.30
CA SER A 571 90.52 13.66 55.81
C SER A 571 89.56 14.40 54.88
N LEU A 572 89.92 15.60 54.43
CA LEU A 572 89.19 16.36 53.41
C LEU A 572 89.07 15.57 52.10
N ARG A 573 90.16 14.91 51.67
CA ARG A 573 90.15 14.08 50.47
C ARG A 573 89.28 12.84 50.63
N LYS A 574 89.27 12.21 51.82
CA LYS A 574 88.41 11.08 52.15
C LYS A 574 86.94 11.48 52.11
N GLU A 575 86.55 12.61 52.70
CA GLU A 575 85.17 13.11 52.62
C GLU A 575 84.74 13.40 51.17
N GLN A 576 85.59 14.05 50.37
CA GLN A 576 85.32 14.29 48.96
C GLN A 576 85.14 12.98 48.18
N LEU A 577 86.02 11.99 48.40
CA LEU A 577 85.92 10.68 47.77
C LEU A 577 84.68 9.91 48.24
N GLN A 578 84.30 10.02 49.52
CA GLN A 578 83.09 9.40 50.07
C GLN A 578 81.82 9.97 49.42
N GLN A 579 81.76 11.29 49.22
CA GLN A 579 80.67 11.94 48.50
C GLN A 579 80.62 11.53 47.02
N GLN A 580 81.78 11.40 46.37
CA GLN A 580 81.86 10.89 44.99
C GLN A 580 81.41 9.43 44.90
N ILE A 581 81.81 8.57 45.84
CA ILE A 581 81.37 7.18 45.90
C ILE A 581 79.85 7.10 46.06
N ASN A 582 79.27 7.85 47.01
CA ASN A 582 77.82 7.87 47.20
C ASN A 582 77.08 8.37 45.95
N ASN A 583 77.59 9.42 45.30
CA ASN A 583 76.99 9.92 44.06
C ASN A 583 77.08 8.89 42.92
N ILE A 584 78.22 8.22 42.76
CA ILE A 584 78.40 7.15 41.78
C ILE A 584 77.52 5.95 42.11
N GLU A 585 77.31 5.64 43.40
CA GLU A 585 76.46 4.53 43.83
C GLU A 585 74.98 4.83 43.59
N ILE A 586 74.54 6.06 43.85
CA ILE A 586 73.20 6.54 43.46
C ILE A 586 73.04 6.45 41.94
N GLN A 587 74.01 6.96 41.16
CA GLN A 587 73.97 6.88 39.70
C GLN A 587 73.93 5.42 39.22
N LYS A 588 74.77 4.55 39.77
CA LYS A 588 74.78 3.11 39.47
C LYS A 588 73.43 2.47 39.78
N ASN A 589 72.83 2.77 40.93
CA ASN A 589 71.52 2.23 41.31
C ASN A 589 70.40 2.76 40.40
N THR A 590 70.43 4.04 40.02
CA THR A 590 69.47 4.59 39.04
C THR A 590 69.63 3.94 37.66
N LEU A 591 70.85 3.69 37.21
CA LEU A 591 71.14 3.00 35.95
C LEU A 591 70.76 1.52 36.01
N LEU A 592 70.99 0.84 37.14
CA LEU A 592 70.58 -0.55 37.36
C LEU A 592 69.06 -0.70 37.37
N ASN A 593 68.36 0.19 38.08
CA ASN A 593 66.90 0.22 38.06
C ASN A 593 66.37 0.53 36.66
N SER A 594 66.98 1.47 35.95
CA SER A 594 66.63 1.76 34.55
C SER A 594 66.85 0.53 33.67
N LYS A 595 68.00 -0.13 33.78
CA LYS A 595 68.31 -1.38 33.06
C LYS A 595 67.29 -2.48 33.38
N PHE A 596 66.95 -2.67 34.66
CA PHE A 596 65.97 -3.66 35.09
C PHE A 596 64.58 -3.35 34.53
N ASN A 597 64.18 -2.07 34.55
CA ASN A 597 62.92 -1.63 33.93
C ASN A 597 62.92 -1.88 32.42
N TYR A 598 64.02 -1.62 31.71
CA TYR A 598 64.12 -1.90 30.27
C TYR A 598 64.13 -3.41 29.96
N ILE A 599 64.77 -4.23 30.79
CA ILE A 599 64.76 -5.70 30.65
C ILE A 599 63.34 -6.24 30.89
N ASN A 600 62.68 -5.82 31.97
CA ASN A 600 61.30 -6.22 32.25
C ASN A 600 60.37 -5.72 31.15
N TRP A 601 60.58 -4.51 30.65
CA TRP A 601 59.79 -3.98 29.54
C TRP A 601 59.99 -4.82 28.27
N LEU A 602 61.22 -5.20 27.92
CA LEU A 602 61.49 -6.12 26.80
C LEU A 602 60.79 -7.47 26.98
N GLN A 603 60.83 -8.01 28.20
CA GLN A 603 60.27 -9.32 28.52
C GLN A 603 58.72 -9.31 28.58
N GLU A 604 58.10 -8.27 29.15
CA GLU A 604 56.64 -8.15 29.25
C GLU A 604 55.99 -7.77 27.92
N LYS A 605 56.57 -6.81 27.17
CA LYS A 605 55.98 -6.33 25.91
C LYS A 605 56.30 -7.20 24.70
N TYR A 606 57.49 -7.80 24.67
CA TYR A 606 58.00 -8.49 23.48
C TYR A 606 58.44 -9.93 23.75
N SER A 607 58.32 -10.43 24.99
CA SER A 607 58.69 -11.80 25.38
C SER A 607 60.09 -12.22 24.97
N LEU A 608 61.00 -11.25 24.85
CA LEU A 608 62.39 -11.44 24.44
C LEU A 608 63.31 -11.26 25.64
N SER A 609 64.31 -12.13 25.75
CA SER A 609 65.42 -11.94 26.69
C SER A 609 66.44 -10.93 26.13
N LEU A 610 67.25 -10.34 27.02
CA LEU A 610 68.26 -9.35 26.65
C LEU A 610 69.32 -9.93 25.69
N GLU A 611 69.65 -11.21 25.83
CA GLU A 611 70.61 -11.89 24.96
C GLU A 611 70.05 -12.09 23.55
N GLU A 612 68.80 -12.56 23.43
CA GLU A 612 68.12 -12.75 22.14
C GLU A 612 67.93 -11.42 21.39
N ALA A 613 67.56 -10.35 22.10
CA ALA A 613 67.40 -9.02 21.51
C ALA A 613 68.72 -8.44 20.99
N LYS A 614 69.85 -8.73 21.66
CA LYS A 614 71.18 -8.29 21.20
C LYS A 614 71.65 -9.05 19.97
N GLU A 615 71.42 -10.35 19.88
CA GLU A 615 71.80 -11.14 18.70
C GLU A 615 70.99 -10.75 17.46
N MET A 616 69.69 -10.50 17.61
CA MET A 616 68.80 -10.19 16.48
C MET A 616 69.00 -8.78 15.90
N TYR A 617 69.46 -7.82 16.70
CA TYR A 617 69.49 -6.40 16.32
C TYR A 617 70.86 -5.73 16.46
N ALA A 618 71.94 -6.52 16.59
CA ALA A 618 73.32 -6.08 16.82
C ALA A 618 73.85 -5.01 15.84
N ASP A 619 73.32 -4.96 14.61
CA ASP A 619 73.89 -4.18 13.50
C ASP A 619 72.98 -3.05 12.99
N SER A 620 71.93 -2.70 13.73
CA SER A 620 71.03 -1.62 13.33
C SER A 620 71.59 -0.26 13.74
N SER A 621 71.90 0.60 12.77
CA SER A 621 72.23 2.01 13.00
C SER A 621 71.07 2.67 13.76
N ILE A 622 71.21 2.83 15.08
CA ILE A 622 70.20 3.39 15.95
C ILE A 622 70.01 4.86 15.58
N LYS A 623 69.01 5.15 14.73
CA LYS A 623 68.51 6.51 14.57
C LYS A 623 67.93 6.93 15.93
N GLU A 624 68.26 8.13 16.41
CA GLU A 624 67.66 8.68 17.63
C GLU A 624 66.13 8.59 17.51
N VAL A 625 65.54 7.68 18.28
CA VAL A 625 64.10 7.49 18.31
C VAL A 625 63.54 8.47 19.33
N ASP A 626 62.72 9.41 18.87
CA ASP A 626 62.00 10.33 19.76
C ASP A 626 60.94 9.55 20.57
N LEU A 627 61.32 9.19 21.80
CA LEU A 627 60.46 8.48 22.74
C LEU A 627 59.19 9.27 23.07
N GLN A 628 59.21 10.60 23.01
CA GLN A 628 58.02 11.43 23.25
C GLN A 628 57.03 11.32 22.09
N GLN A 629 57.52 11.23 20.86
CA GLN A 629 56.70 10.98 19.68
C GLN A 629 55.99 9.63 19.79
N ILE A 630 56.70 8.59 20.24
CA ILE A 630 56.13 7.25 20.44
C ILE A 630 55.06 7.25 21.53
N GLU A 631 55.29 7.92 22.67
CA GLU A 631 54.31 7.98 23.74
C GLU A 631 53.05 8.75 23.33
N LYS A 632 53.21 9.86 22.58
CA LYS A 632 52.09 10.60 21.98
C LYS A 632 51.32 9.75 20.99
N LEU A 633 52.00 9.01 20.12
CA LEU A 633 51.36 8.11 19.15
C LEU A 633 50.64 6.96 19.84
N LYS A 634 51.20 6.37 20.90
CA LYS A 634 50.52 5.33 21.71
C LYS A 634 49.27 5.85 22.39
N LYS A 635 49.33 7.00 23.06
CA LYS A 635 48.12 7.63 23.64
C LYS A 635 47.06 7.92 22.59
N ARG A 636 47.48 8.33 21.39
CA ARG A 636 46.58 8.59 20.27
C ARG A 636 45.95 7.29 19.72
N ILE A 637 46.71 6.20 19.65
CA ILE A 637 46.20 4.87 19.28
C ILE A 637 45.22 4.36 20.35
N ASP A 638 45.57 4.44 21.64
CA ASP A 638 44.68 4.03 22.74
C ASP A 638 43.39 4.87 22.76
N SER A 639 43.46 6.15 22.40
CA SER A 639 42.28 7.02 22.30
C SER A 639 41.34 6.68 21.14
N MET A 640 41.82 5.94 20.12
CA MET A 640 40.98 5.46 19.01
C MET A 640 40.13 4.24 19.42
N GLY A 641 40.37 3.67 20.60
CA GLY A 641 39.63 2.51 21.12
C GLY A 641 40.11 1.18 20.51
N SER A 642 39.43 0.09 20.88
CA SER A 642 39.73 -1.24 20.35
C SER A 642 39.43 -1.31 18.86
N ILE A 643 40.37 -1.84 18.07
CA ILE A 643 40.20 -2.06 16.64
C ILE A 643 39.07 -3.08 16.43
N ASN A 644 37.96 -2.64 15.83
CA ASN A 644 36.87 -3.54 15.46
C ASN A 644 37.31 -4.37 14.24
N LEU A 645 37.74 -5.62 14.50
CA LEU A 645 38.20 -6.54 13.47
C LEU A 645 37.07 -6.98 12.51
N ALA A 646 35.80 -6.84 12.91
CA ALA A 646 34.65 -7.13 12.06
C ALA A 646 34.23 -5.95 11.16
N ALA A 647 34.80 -4.76 11.36
CA ALA A 647 34.40 -3.54 10.64
C ALA A 647 34.51 -3.65 9.10
N PRO A 648 35.51 -4.33 8.49
CA PRO A 648 35.56 -4.49 7.04
C PRO A 648 34.41 -5.34 6.49
N GLU A 649 34.05 -6.41 7.22
CA GLU A 649 32.94 -7.30 6.85
C GLU A 649 31.57 -6.62 7.07
N GLU A 650 31.40 -5.93 8.20
CA GLU A 650 30.21 -5.13 8.48
C GLU A 650 30.04 -4.01 7.45
N TYR A 651 31.12 -3.32 7.06
CA TYR A 651 31.08 -2.30 6.01
C TYR A 651 30.64 -2.90 4.68
N ALA A 652 31.21 -4.05 4.28
CA ALA A 652 30.83 -4.72 3.04
C ALA A 652 29.35 -5.13 3.02
N GLN A 653 28.84 -5.68 4.12
CA GLN A 653 27.42 -6.03 4.27
C GLN A 653 26.51 -4.78 4.23
N LEU A 654 26.95 -3.70 4.88
CA LEU A 654 26.19 -2.45 4.93
C LEU A 654 26.18 -1.73 3.58
N GLU A 655 27.29 -1.79 2.83
CA GLU A 655 27.42 -1.30 1.46
C GLU A 655 26.54 -2.09 0.50
N GLU A 656 26.51 -3.43 0.61
CA GLU A 656 25.60 -4.27 -0.19
C GLU A 656 24.14 -3.93 0.08
N LYS A 657 23.76 -3.81 1.35
CA LYS A 657 22.41 -3.39 1.76
C LYS A 657 22.07 -1.98 1.27
N TYR A 658 23.02 -1.04 1.38
CA TYR A 658 22.84 0.33 0.90
C TYR A 658 22.60 0.35 -0.62
N ASN A 659 23.44 -0.33 -1.39
CA ASN A 659 23.31 -0.38 -2.85
C ASN A 659 21.99 -1.01 -3.30
N LEU A 660 21.53 -2.06 -2.60
CA LEU A 660 20.24 -2.67 -2.86
C LEU A 660 19.08 -1.69 -2.58
N LEU A 661 19.10 -0.99 -1.43
CA LEU A 661 18.08 0.00 -1.07
C LEU A 661 18.06 1.18 -2.04
N VAL A 662 19.22 1.66 -2.47
CA VAL A 662 19.34 2.75 -3.47
C VAL A 662 18.75 2.31 -4.81
N THR A 663 19.03 1.08 -5.25
CA THR A 663 18.48 0.54 -6.50
C THR A 663 16.96 0.44 -6.42
N GLN A 664 16.41 -0.13 -5.33
CA GLN A 664 14.97 -0.20 -5.11
C GLN A 664 14.31 1.18 -5.05
N GLN A 665 14.96 2.16 -4.41
CA GLN A 665 14.47 3.53 -4.38
C GLN A 665 14.41 4.14 -5.78
N GLN A 666 15.46 3.95 -6.60
CA GLN A 666 15.49 4.46 -7.96
C GLN A 666 14.40 3.83 -8.83
N ASP A 667 14.13 2.54 -8.68
CA ASP A 667 13.08 1.85 -9.42
C ASP A 667 11.68 2.34 -9.00
N LEU A 668 11.44 2.58 -7.70
CA LEU A 668 10.19 3.18 -7.23
C LEU A 668 10.00 4.61 -7.74
N ILE A 669 11.06 5.42 -7.79
CA ILE A 669 11.01 6.78 -8.35
C ILE A 669 10.67 6.72 -9.85
N LYS A 670 11.30 5.82 -10.62
CA LYS A 670 10.98 5.61 -12.03
C LYS A 670 9.53 5.17 -12.23
N ALA A 671 9.07 4.16 -11.48
CA ALA A 671 7.69 3.68 -11.56
C ALA A 671 6.68 4.79 -11.22
N GLN A 672 6.99 5.64 -10.22
CA GLN A 672 6.16 6.80 -9.91
C GLN A 672 6.12 7.80 -11.09
N GLN A 673 7.27 8.08 -11.71
CA GLN A 673 7.38 8.97 -12.86
C GLN A 673 6.55 8.44 -14.04
N ASP A 674 6.71 7.16 -14.38
CA ASP A 674 5.99 6.50 -15.48
C ASP A 674 4.47 6.50 -15.25
N LEU A 675 4.03 6.27 -14.01
CA LEU A 675 2.62 6.38 -13.64
C LEU A 675 2.09 7.81 -13.80
N LYS A 676 2.83 8.82 -13.34
CA LYS A 676 2.46 10.23 -13.52
C LYS A 676 2.37 10.61 -15.00
N ASP A 677 3.31 10.17 -15.81
CA ASP A 677 3.31 10.42 -17.26
C ASP A 677 2.13 9.71 -17.96
N THR A 678 1.79 8.50 -17.51
CA THR A 678 0.62 7.77 -18.01
C THR A 678 -0.68 8.48 -17.66
N ILE A 679 -0.81 8.95 -16.41
CA ILE A 679 -1.95 9.74 -15.95
C ILE A 679 -2.05 11.04 -16.77
N ALA A 680 -0.94 11.73 -17.01
CA ALA A 680 -0.92 12.95 -17.81
C ALA A 680 -1.40 12.71 -19.25
N LYS A 681 -0.94 11.63 -19.89
CA LYS A 681 -1.41 11.23 -21.24
C LYS A 681 -2.91 10.92 -21.26
N ILE A 682 -3.40 10.18 -20.25
CA ILE A 682 -4.82 9.86 -20.13
C ILE A 682 -5.64 11.13 -19.95
N ASN A 683 -5.22 12.02 -19.04
CA ASN A 683 -5.93 13.29 -18.79
C ASN A 683 -5.95 14.20 -20.02
N GLN A 684 -4.87 14.23 -20.80
CA GLN A 684 -4.85 14.94 -22.08
C GLN A 684 -5.88 14.37 -23.05
N GLN A 685 -5.92 13.04 -23.22
CA GLN A 685 -6.90 12.40 -24.10
C GLN A 685 -8.34 12.63 -23.64
N ILE A 686 -8.60 12.57 -22.32
CA ILE A 686 -9.92 12.86 -21.75
C ILE A 686 -10.31 14.31 -22.04
N SER A 687 -9.38 15.25 -21.86
CA SER A 687 -9.62 16.69 -22.10
C SER A 687 -9.94 16.98 -23.57
N GLU A 688 -9.21 16.36 -24.50
CA GLU A 688 -9.47 16.47 -25.94
C GLU A 688 -10.85 15.90 -26.30
N ASN A 689 -11.17 14.68 -25.84
CA ASN A 689 -12.45 14.04 -26.07
C ASN A 689 -13.62 14.83 -25.45
N PHE A 690 -13.43 15.38 -24.24
CA PHE A 690 -14.41 16.23 -23.59
C PHE A 690 -14.64 17.50 -24.40
N ARG A 691 -13.58 18.21 -24.83
CA ARG A 691 -13.71 19.45 -25.61
C ARG A 691 -14.45 19.20 -26.93
N GLU A 692 -14.15 18.11 -27.62
CA GLU A 692 -14.83 17.72 -28.86
C GLU A 692 -16.32 17.42 -28.63
N THR A 693 -16.62 16.60 -27.62
CA THR A 693 -18.01 16.23 -27.30
C THR A 693 -18.81 17.41 -26.77
N PHE A 694 -18.25 18.22 -25.87
CA PHE A 694 -18.88 19.42 -25.35
C PHE A 694 -19.19 20.43 -26.44
N SER A 695 -18.30 20.63 -27.41
CA SER A 695 -18.54 21.52 -28.56
C SER A 695 -19.73 21.03 -29.39
N LYS A 696 -19.81 19.72 -29.66
CA LYS A 696 -20.95 19.11 -30.38
C LYS A 696 -22.26 19.24 -29.59
N VAL A 697 -22.23 18.98 -28.28
CA VAL A 697 -23.40 19.14 -27.40
C VAL A 697 -23.86 20.61 -27.39
N LYS A 698 -22.93 21.56 -27.28
CA LYS A 698 -23.20 23.00 -27.28
C LYS A 698 -23.89 23.46 -28.56
N GLU A 699 -23.42 23.03 -29.73
CA GLU A 699 -24.04 23.35 -31.02
C GLU A 699 -25.44 22.74 -31.15
N ASN A 700 -25.60 21.45 -30.78
CA ASN A 700 -26.88 20.76 -30.80
C ASN A 700 -27.88 21.44 -29.85
N PHE A 701 -27.45 21.77 -28.63
CA PHE A 701 -28.28 22.43 -27.62
C PHE A 701 -28.78 23.80 -28.10
N LYS A 702 -27.92 24.58 -28.74
CA LYS A 702 -28.27 25.88 -29.34
C LYS A 702 -29.29 25.75 -30.47
N SER A 703 -29.14 24.72 -31.31
CA SER A 703 -30.09 24.42 -32.39
C SER A 703 -31.46 24.00 -31.84
N LEU A 704 -31.48 23.06 -30.88
CA LEU A 704 -32.70 22.54 -30.28
C LEU A 704 -33.48 23.63 -29.52
N CYS A 705 -32.78 24.50 -28.78
CA CYS A 705 -33.42 25.61 -28.08
C CYS A 705 -34.05 26.61 -29.05
N LYS A 706 -33.47 26.88 -30.23
CA LYS A 706 -34.08 27.75 -31.23
C LYS A 706 -35.39 27.19 -31.77
N ILE A 707 -35.45 25.88 -31.97
CA ILE A 707 -36.66 25.17 -32.44
C ILE A 707 -37.74 25.18 -31.35
N LEU A 708 -37.37 24.82 -30.11
CA LEU A 708 -38.32 24.73 -28.99
C LEU A 708 -38.82 26.08 -28.47
N PHE A 709 -38.05 27.16 -28.62
CA PHE A 709 -38.43 28.50 -28.16
C PHE A 709 -38.77 29.47 -29.30
N GLU A 710 -38.98 28.98 -30.54
CA GLU A 710 -39.41 29.79 -31.71
C GLU A 710 -38.59 31.09 -31.89
N GLY A 711 -37.24 30.98 -31.82
CA GLY A 711 -36.33 32.13 -31.93
C GLY A 711 -35.61 32.54 -30.63
N GLY A 712 -35.80 31.81 -29.53
CA GLY A 712 -34.97 31.92 -28.33
C GLY A 712 -33.52 31.48 -28.56
N ASN A 713 -32.57 32.01 -27.77
CA ASN A 713 -31.15 31.63 -27.82
C ASN A 713 -30.75 30.90 -26.54
N ALA A 714 -29.88 29.90 -26.64
CA ALA A 714 -29.29 29.25 -25.48
C ALA A 714 -27.81 28.95 -25.75
N ASP A 715 -27.01 28.91 -24.68
CA ASP A 715 -25.59 28.57 -24.75
C ASP A 715 -25.15 27.79 -23.51
N LEU A 716 -24.13 26.94 -23.69
CA LEU A 716 -23.43 26.24 -22.62
C LEU A 716 -22.06 26.90 -22.42
N ILE A 717 -21.76 27.33 -21.20
CA ILE A 717 -20.52 28.03 -20.85
C ILE A 717 -19.78 27.22 -19.79
N LEU A 718 -18.48 27.02 -20.00
CA LEU A 718 -17.62 26.44 -18.98
C LEU A 718 -17.21 27.54 -17.99
N THR A 719 -17.29 27.23 -16.71
CA THR A 719 -16.87 28.16 -15.64
C THR A 719 -15.36 28.43 -15.65
N ASP A 720 -14.57 27.46 -16.13
CA ASP A 720 -13.12 27.55 -16.30
C ASP A 720 -12.71 26.85 -17.61
N GLU A 721 -12.12 27.59 -18.54
CA GLU A 721 -11.68 27.05 -19.85
C GLU A 721 -10.28 26.40 -19.80
N ASP A 722 -9.50 26.70 -18.76
CA ASP A 722 -8.12 26.19 -18.60
C ASP A 722 -8.11 24.83 -17.88
N ASN A 723 -9.06 24.58 -16.97
CA ASN A 723 -9.21 23.32 -16.24
C ASN A 723 -10.53 22.61 -16.55
N ILE A 724 -10.64 22.11 -17.77
CA ILE A 724 -11.86 21.50 -18.33
C ILE A 724 -12.37 20.29 -17.53
N LEU A 725 -11.49 19.54 -16.87
CA LEU A 725 -11.86 18.32 -16.12
C LEU A 725 -12.56 18.62 -14.80
N GLU A 726 -12.29 19.79 -14.20
CA GLU A 726 -12.89 20.24 -12.93
C GLU A 726 -13.89 21.39 -13.12
N ALA A 727 -14.00 21.92 -14.33
CA ALA A 727 -14.89 23.02 -14.67
C ALA A 727 -16.37 22.62 -14.52
N GLY A 728 -17.14 23.46 -13.84
CA GLY A 728 -18.60 23.41 -13.86
C GLY A 728 -19.16 23.92 -15.20
N ILE A 729 -20.36 23.46 -15.56
CA ILE A 729 -21.10 23.88 -16.76
C ILE A 729 -22.26 24.78 -16.35
N GLU A 730 -22.29 26.00 -16.86
CA GLU A 730 -23.42 26.92 -16.72
C GLU A 730 -24.32 26.89 -17.96
N ILE A 731 -25.63 26.81 -17.71
CA ILE A 731 -26.66 26.79 -18.76
C ILE A 731 -27.29 28.18 -18.81
N MET A 732 -27.08 28.88 -19.93
CA MET A 732 -27.60 30.22 -20.16
C MET A 732 -28.68 30.19 -21.22
N VAL A 733 -29.88 30.62 -20.88
CA VAL A 733 -31.04 30.57 -21.78
C VAL A 733 -31.69 31.94 -21.90
N GLN A 734 -32.13 32.26 -23.11
CA GLN A 734 -32.85 33.46 -23.48
C GLN A 734 -34.16 33.08 -24.21
N PRO A 735 -35.28 32.99 -23.49
CA PRO A 735 -36.60 32.84 -24.09
C PRO A 735 -36.97 34.06 -24.96
N PRO A 736 -37.89 33.92 -25.94
CA PRO A 736 -38.30 35.02 -26.81
C PRO A 736 -38.84 36.20 -25.99
N GLY A 737 -38.28 37.40 -26.21
CA GLY A 737 -38.67 38.63 -25.51
C GLY A 737 -38.09 38.84 -24.10
N LYS A 738 -37.27 37.91 -23.58
CA LYS A 738 -36.60 38.04 -22.25
C LYS A 738 -35.06 38.18 -22.40
N LYS A 739 -34.38 38.65 -21.34
CA LYS A 739 -32.91 38.72 -21.27
C LYS A 739 -32.30 37.36 -20.90
N HIS A 740 -31.00 37.16 -21.15
CA HIS A 740 -30.27 35.97 -20.73
C HIS A 740 -30.38 35.76 -19.21
N GLN A 741 -30.84 34.59 -18.79
CA GLN A 741 -31.02 34.24 -17.39
C GLN A 741 -30.47 32.84 -17.12
N ASN A 742 -29.99 32.62 -15.89
CA ASN A 742 -29.57 31.30 -15.41
C ASN A 742 -30.82 30.41 -15.25
N ILE A 743 -30.69 29.10 -15.51
CA ILE A 743 -31.77 28.11 -15.47
C ILE A 743 -32.65 28.20 -14.22
N ASN A 744 -32.09 28.57 -13.06
CA ASN A 744 -32.83 28.69 -11.80
C ASN A 744 -33.92 29.77 -11.81
N LEU A 745 -33.81 30.79 -12.67
CA LEU A 745 -34.74 31.93 -12.75
C LEU A 745 -35.88 31.72 -13.77
N LEU A 746 -35.89 30.59 -14.48
CA LEU A 746 -36.92 30.26 -15.47
C LEU A 746 -38.21 29.73 -14.81
N SER A 747 -39.34 29.87 -15.52
CA SER A 747 -40.62 29.28 -15.10
C SER A 747 -40.58 27.73 -15.18
N GLY A 748 -41.48 27.06 -14.46
CA GLY A 748 -41.49 25.58 -14.38
C GLY A 748 -41.57 24.89 -15.75
N GLY A 749 -42.43 25.35 -16.65
CA GLY A 749 -42.55 24.80 -18.01
C GLY A 749 -41.34 25.12 -18.90
N GLU A 750 -40.76 26.32 -18.79
CA GLU A 750 -39.52 26.69 -19.51
C GLU A 750 -38.33 25.84 -19.02
N LYS A 751 -38.23 25.55 -17.73
CA LYS A 751 -37.19 24.66 -17.16
C LYS A 751 -37.28 23.24 -17.72
N SER A 752 -38.49 22.69 -17.80
CA SER A 752 -38.71 21.35 -18.37
C SER A 752 -38.29 21.28 -19.84
N LEU A 753 -38.63 22.29 -20.64
CA LEU A 753 -38.21 22.36 -22.04
C LEU A 753 -36.69 22.50 -22.21
N VAL A 754 -36.03 23.30 -21.37
CA VAL A 754 -34.57 23.44 -21.40
C VAL A 754 -33.89 22.12 -21.02
N ALA A 755 -34.40 21.41 -20.02
CA ALA A 755 -33.88 20.11 -19.62
C ALA A 755 -34.04 19.06 -20.72
N ILE A 756 -35.20 19.03 -21.38
CA ILE A 756 -35.45 18.18 -22.55
C ILE A 756 -34.48 18.55 -23.68
N ALA A 757 -34.32 19.83 -24.01
CA ALA A 757 -33.39 20.28 -25.04
C ALA A 757 -31.95 19.84 -24.76
N LEU A 758 -31.52 19.91 -23.49
CA LEU A 758 -30.20 19.46 -23.06
C LEU A 758 -30.05 17.94 -23.19
N LEU A 759 -31.02 17.17 -22.73
CA LEU A 759 -30.99 15.71 -22.80
C LEU A 759 -30.93 15.22 -24.26
N PHE A 760 -31.73 15.83 -25.14
CA PHE A 760 -31.68 15.54 -26.57
C PHE A 760 -30.38 16.01 -27.24
N SER A 761 -29.76 17.09 -26.76
CA SER A 761 -28.46 17.53 -27.29
C SER A 761 -27.33 16.52 -27.03
N PHE A 762 -27.36 15.83 -25.88
CA PHE A 762 -26.46 14.71 -25.60
C PHE A 762 -26.78 13.50 -26.47
N PHE A 763 -28.07 13.18 -26.62
CA PHE A 763 -28.53 12.07 -27.47
C PHE A 763 -28.07 12.24 -28.93
N MET A 764 -28.09 13.45 -29.47
CA MET A 764 -27.67 13.73 -30.85
C MET A 764 -26.18 13.52 -31.12
N VAL A 765 -25.30 13.55 -30.10
CA VAL A 765 -23.86 13.32 -30.30
C VAL A 765 -23.56 11.84 -30.58
N LYS A 766 -24.37 10.93 -30.02
CA LYS A 766 -24.32 9.48 -30.28
C LYS A 766 -25.75 8.93 -30.32
N PRO A 767 -26.45 9.04 -31.47
CA PRO A 767 -27.84 8.63 -31.55
C PRO A 767 -27.97 7.11 -31.39
N SER A 768 -28.88 6.69 -30.51
CA SER A 768 -29.30 5.29 -30.39
C SER A 768 -30.33 4.97 -31.48
N PRO A 769 -30.35 3.76 -32.05
CA PRO A 769 -31.37 3.38 -33.04
C PRO A 769 -32.81 3.42 -32.48
N VAL A 770 -32.96 3.29 -31.15
CA VAL A 770 -34.25 3.33 -30.45
C VAL A 770 -34.16 4.22 -29.21
N CYS A 771 -35.17 5.05 -28.99
CA CYS A 771 -35.33 5.90 -27.82
C CYS A 771 -36.74 5.70 -27.23
N ILE A 772 -36.82 5.44 -25.92
CA ILE A 772 -38.08 5.25 -25.19
C ILE A 772 -38.29 6.46 -24.29
N LEU A 773 -39.45 7.09 -24.39
CA LEU A 773 -39.85 8.26 -23.61
C LEU A 773 -41.09 7.89 -22.80
N ASP A 774 -40.95 7.84 -21.48
CA ASP A 774 -42.04 7.51 -20.57
C ASP A 774 -42.54 8.78 -19.88
N GLU A 775 -43.78 9.17 -20.18
CA GLU A 775 -44.46 10.36 -19.65
C GLU A 775 -43.64 11.67 -19.69
N ALA A 776 -42.77 11.80 -20.70
CA ALA A 776 -41.87 12.95 -20.86
C ALA A 776 -42.61 14.29 -21.09
N ASP A 777 -43.90 14.23 -21.38
CA ASP A 777 -44.80 15.36 -21.61
C ASP A 777 -45.70 15.70 -20.42
N ALA A 778 -45.61 14.98 -19.30
CA ALA A 778 -46.50 15.16 -18.14
C ALA A 778 -46.38 16.54 -17.47
N GLN A 779 -45.20 17.18 -17.52
CA GLN A 779 -44.97 18.52 -16.97
C GLN A 779 -44.97 19.64 -18.03
N LEU A 780 -45.35 19.33 -19.27
CA LEU A 780 -45.44 20.31 -20.36
C LEU A 780 -46.90 20.79 -20.51
N ASP A 781 -47.07 22.08 -20.79
CA ASP A 781 -48.38 22.63 -21.17
C ASP A 781 -48.74 22.29 -22.63
N GLU A 782 -50.01 22.44 -23.02
CA GLU A 782 -50.49 22.03 -24.35
C GLU A 782 -49.68 22.66 -25.50
N ALA A 783 -49.23 23.90 -25.36
CA ALA A 783 -48.43 24.59 -26.37
C ALA A 783 -47.01 24.00 -26.50
N ASN A 784 -46.36 23.69 -25.38
CA ASN A 784 -45.00 23.15 -25.37
C ASN A 784 -44.96 21.66 -25.72
N VAL A 785 -46.04 20.91 -25.48
CA VAL A 785 -46.22 19.54 -25.96
C VAL A 785 -46.16 19.48 -27.49
N VAL A 786 -46.85 20.40 -28.18
CA VAL A 786 -46.80 20.48 -29.65
C VAL A 786 -45.37 20.75 -30.15
N ARG A 787 -44.64 21.64 -29.48
CA ARG A 787 -43.25 21.97 -29.83
C ARG A 787 -42.31 20.79 -29.64
N PHE A 788 -42.46 20.07 -28.53
CA PHE A 788 -41.72 18.86 -28.23
C PHE A 788 -42.00 17.75 -29.26
N MET A 789 -43.26 17.55 -29.65
CA MET A 789 -43.63 16.54 -30.66
C MET A 789 -43.12 16.86 -32.06
N LYS A 790 -43.11 18.14 -32.46
CA LYS A 790 -42.48 18.56 -33.74
C LYS A 790 -41.00 18.22 -33.77
N LEU A 791 -40.30 18.44 -32.67
CA LEU A 791 -38.89 18.09 -32.51
C LEU A 791 -38.67 16.57 -32.64
N LEU A 792 -39.47 15.75 -31.95
CA LEU A 792 -39.39 14.28 -32.07
C LEU A 792 -39.64 13.80 -33.50
N ARG A 793 -40.57 14.44 -34.22
CA ARG A 793 -40.87 14.12 -35.62
C ARG A 793 -39.71 14.46 -36.56
N GLU A 794 -38.95 15.51 -36.31
CA GLU A 794 -37.75 15.78 -37.12
C GLU A 794 -36.70 14.68 -36.94
N PHE A 795 -36.54 14.17 -35.71
CA PHE A 795 -35.57 13.13 -35.39
C PHE A 795 -36.04 11.70 -35.69
N SER A 796 -37.34 11.49 -35.94
CA SER A 796 -37.89 10.16 -36.24
C SER A 796 -37.35 9.54 -37.54
N LYS A 797 -36.67 10.36 -38.36
CA LYS A 797 -35.97 9.95 -39.59
C LYS A 797 -34.78 9.03 -39.30
N ASP A 798 -34.00 9.36 -38.26
CA ASP A 798 -32.74 8.67 -37.95
C ASP A 798 -32.86 7.78 -36.69
N THR A 799 -33.83 8.05 -35.81
CA THR A 799 -34.06 7.31 -34.56
C THR A 799 -35.52 6.88 -34.44
N LYS A 800 -35.77 5.65 -33.97
CA LYS A 800 -37.15 5.22 -33.66
C LYS A 800 -37.53 5.64 -32.24
N PHE A 801 -38.61 6.42 -32.11
CA PHE A 801 -39.15 6.85 -30.83
C PHE A 801 -40.34 5.99 -30.41
N ILE A 802 -40.32 5.53 -29.16
CA ILE A 802 -41.45 4.91 -28.48
C ILE A 802 -41.86 5.87 -27.37
N VAL A 803 -43.06 6.44 -27.47
CA VAL A 803 -43.57 7.41 -26.50
C VAL A 803 -44.72 6.78 -25.72
N ILE A 804 -44.59 6.74 -24.39
CA ILE A 804 -45.64 6.33 -23.46
C ILE A 804 -46.21 7.62 -22.88
N THR A 805 -47.50 7.86 -23.06
CA THR A 805 -48.16 9.09 -22.61
C THR A 805 -49.66 8.86 -22.42
N HIS A 806 -50.27 9.67 -21.56
CA HIS A 806 -51.72 9.83 -21.43
C HIS A 806 -52.22 11.17 -22.03
N ASN A 807 -51.32 12.00 -22.58
CA ASN A 807 -51.66 13.31 -23.13
C ASN A 807 -52.26 13.19 -24.54
N THR A 808 -53.52 13.61 -24.67
CA THR A 808 -54.25 13.54 -25.94
C THR A 808 -53.59 14.35 -27.06
N ARG A 809 -52.95 15.50 -26.73
CA ARG A 809 -52.22 16.32 -27.71
C ARG A 809 -51.02 15.59 -28.28
N THR A 810 -50.30 14.84 -27.47
CA THR A 810 -49.16 14.03 -27.93
C THR A 810 -49.62 12.93 -28.88
N MET A 811 -50.73 12.26 -28.56
CA MET A 811 -51.28 11.16 -29.36
C MET A 811 -51.64 11.58 -30.79
N GLU A 812 -52.01 12.85 -31.02
CA GLU A 812 -52.33 13.40 -32.34
C GLU A 812 -51.12 13.45 -33.30
N PHE A 813 -49.89 13.53 -32.78
CA PHE A 813 -48.67 13.68 -33.59
C PHE A 813 -47.98 12.35 -33.92
N LEU A 814 -48.44 11.23 -33.36
CA LEU A 814 -47.83 9.90 -33.50
C LEU A 814 -48.32 9.17 -34.76
N ASP A 815 -47.45 8.37 -35.37
CA ASP A 815 -47.80 7.58 -36.57
C ASP A 815 -48.62 6.33 -36.23
N THR A 816 -48.39 5.75 -35.06
CA THR A 816 -49.04 4.53 -34.60
C THR A 816 -49.23 4.61 -33.09
N LEU A 817 -50.48 4.39 -32.65
CA LEU A 817 -50.85 4.37 -31.25
C LEU A 817 -51.01 2.92 -30.80
N TYR A 818 -50.32 2.57 -29.71
CA TYR A 818 -50.51 1.30 -29.01
C TYR A 818 -51.25 1.61 -27.70
N GLY A 819 -52.56 1.36 -27.69
CA GLY A 819 -53.38 1.46 -26.49
C GLY A 819 -53.26 0.22 -25.63
N ILE A 820 -52.99 0.39 -24.34
CA ILE A 820 -52.97 -0.72 -23.37
C ILE A 820 -54.28 -0.70 -22.60
N THR A 821 -55.06 -1.78 -22.70
CA THR A 821 -56.35 -1.94 -22.01
C THR A 821 -56.31 -3.16 -21.10
N MET A 822 -56.93 -3.07 -19.92
CA MET A 822 -57.05 -4.17 -18.97
C MET A 822 -58.50 -4.68 -18.96
N GLU A 823 -58.81 -5.64 -19.83
CA GLU A 823 -60.15 -6.26 -19.92
C GLU A 823 -60.40 -7.20 -18.71
N GLU A 824 -59.35 -7.85 -18.20
CA GLU A 824 -59.36 -8.68 -17.00
C GLU A 824 -58.34 -8.16 -15.98
N LEU A 825 -58.67 -8.22 -14.69
CA LEU A 825 -57.82 -7.73 -13.60
C LEU A 825 -56.43 -8.40 -13.64
N GLY A 826 -55.40 -7.60 -13.94
CA GLY A 826 -54.01 -8.06 -14.00
C GLY A 826 -53.50 -8.53 -15.37
N VAL A 827 -54.34 -8.56 -16.41
CA VAL A 827 -53.94 -8.91 -17.78
C VAL A 827 -54.08 -7.70 -18.71
N SER A 828 -52.95 -7.19 -19.19
CA SER A 828 -52.90 -6.06 -20.12
C SER A 828 -52.92 -6.56 -21.56
N LYS A 829 -53.85 -6.03 -22.36
CA LYS A 829 -54.01 -6.31 -23.80
C LYS A 829 -53.61 -5.07 -24.59
N VAL A 830 -52.85 -5.27 -25.66
CA VAL A 830 -52.37 -4.18 -26.52
C VAL A 830 -53.26 -4.10 -27.76
N ILE A 831 -53.74 -2.90 -28.07
CA ILE A 831 -54.52 -2.57 -29.25
C ILE A 831 -53.69 -1.57 -30.07
N ALA A 832 -53.38 -1.92 -31.32
CA ALA A 832 -52.63 -1.04 -32.22
C ALA A 832 -53.56 -0.35 -33.21
N ILE A 833 -53.46 0.98 -33.30
CA ILE A 833 -54.19 1.81 -34.26
C ILE A 833 -53.14 2.60 -35.06
N LYS A 834 -53.13 2.42 -36.38
CA LYS A 834 -52.28 3.22 -37.27
C LYS A 834 -53.05 4.48 -37.68
N LEU A 835 -52.55 5.65 -37.32
CA LEU A 835 -53.19 6.92 -37.67
C LEU A 835 -52.80 7.30 -39.10
N GLN A 836 -53.71 7.12 -40.06
CA GLN A 836 -53.52 7.67 -41.41
C GLN A 836 -53.66 9.19 -41.33
N HIS A 837 -52.56 9.90 -41.57
CA HIS A 837 -52.55 11.36 -41.59
C HIS A 837 -53.40 11.86 -42.76
N ALA A 838 -54.52 12.53 -42.48
CA ALA A 838 -55.11 13.43 -43.44
C ALA A 838 -54.14 14.60 -43.63
N GLU A 839 -53.75 14.88 -44.88
CA GLU A 839 -53.03 16.10 -45.22
C GLU A 839 -53.84 17.30 -44.70
N VAL A 840 -53.34 17.94 -43.64
CA VAL A 840 -53.82 19.26 -43.25
C VAL A 840 -53.30 20.21 -44.31
N ALA A 841 -54.20 20.60 -45.21
CA ALA A 841 -53.96 21.68 -46.16
C ALA A 841 -53.45 22.93 -45.40
N VAL A 842 -52.36 23.49 -45.90
CA VAL A 842 -51.74 24.75 -45.46
C VAL A 842 -52.76 25.89 -45.47
#